data_AF-A0A0B6ZK72-F1
#
_entry.id   AF-A0A0B6ZK72-F1
#
_cell.length_a   1.000
_cell.length_b   1.000
_cell.length_c   1.000
_cell.angle_alpha   90.00
_cell.angle_beta   90.00
_cell.angle_gamma   90.00
#
_symmetry.space_group_name_H-M   'P 1'
#
loop_
_entity.id
_entity.type
_entity.pdbx_description
1 polymer ?
#
loop_
_entity_poly.entity_id
_entity_poly.type
_entity_poly.pdbx_seq_one_letter_code
_entity_poly.pdbx_strand_id
1 'polypeptide(L)'
;MIALKLLLLVVVCSQTIGDKRSSTNDKKTCPELSNELDELRKTVALLSKQVMRQQSFVEESARMSGNSGIRVVRATRKGLKNYESASHLSPGAFAIHDHSNYERTLGLGEFSARMNGLEYRTRHNDFKLVMPSTTSKEYMAVEDIPFPDVPPEVLSKTTVQDQILEMREWFRAFKEQDTSIRDYTKYFKPTLCYIEGSWTTKKNLIEPFQSDRHLLDAKSWDDLHMKNRFVSLTGVKNRLENIAFLPTTIMSVNMTTGVSEYAQWIYRIICSPINFDVPLSYFQQEDDLSYRVDSGQTLGETGKTRAARYKLWDSSSTPENQILDKIMNSIPGMDNFGANLSFTVFGEPMYEATNPEDKIALNSGYYHRAYKTDLNGAGGMTYAAFGFNDDNLWVALTSQPDVAPFETDKCWQIINDKGKLATRCSPSELRVSYAMPLEIVYLTPLAKWNPYNITFHNDLTTAVKDGRNGNKGSLALNGIDKIHFYMTPTDFFKGNVDKSDRADTVRNFVYVLAPDGEAKKCSASGVKIIQQEIEGVGKVRNRYVIATVADEYSSQWKEINALKDKVLGSADGPPTSITFEMSLTTQEPIGEHTHRFRINYEQFVMLVSGEEIRVFTEEAQEHAHQLMVSYVFETKTFVYTDCDGELFCKDGHAPLISLETHNSYTETR
;
A
#
# COMPACT_ATOMS: atom_id res chain seq x y z
N MET A 1 41.64 6.66 -15.67
CA MET A 1 42.94 6.17 -15.14
C MET A 1 43.47 4.93 -15.88
N ILE A 2 42.67 3.88 -16.10
CA ILE A 2 43.11 2.64 -16.79
C ILE A 2 43.52 2.91 -18.25
N ALA A 3 42.75 3.72 -19.00
CA ALA A 3 43.10 4.12 -20.37
C ALA A 3 44.42 4.92 -20.45
N LEU A 4 44.72 5.72 -19.42
CA LEU A 4 45.96 6.51 -19.35
C LEU A 4 47.18 5.61 -19.09
N LYS A 5 47.02 4.55 -18.29
CA LYS A 5 48.05 3.52 -18.07
C LYS A 5 48.25 2.63 -19.30
N LEU A 6 47.18 2.28 -20.03
CA LEU A 6 47.26 1.54 -21.31
C LEU A 6 47.98 2.35 -22.39
N LEU A 7 47.71 3.65 -22.49
CA LEU A 7 48.42 4.54 -23.40
C LEU A 7 49.91 4.65 -23.03
N LEU A 8 50.23 4.73 -21.74
CA LEU A 8 51.61 4.69 -21.26
C LEU A 8 52.30 3.35 -21.57
N LEU A 9 51.60 2.22 -21.45
CA LEU A 9 52.15 0.89 -21.73
C LEU A 9 52.49 0.71 -23.22
N VAL A 10 51.62 1.22 -24.10
CA VAL A 10 51.89 1.23 -25.55
C VAL A 10 53.05 2.15 -25.88
N VAL A 11 53.12 3.36 -25.30
CA VAL A 11 54.23 4.29 -25.52
C VAL A 11 55.56 3.75 -24.98
N VAL A 12 55.56 3.11 -23.81
CA VAL A 12 56.77 2.56 -23.18
C VAL A 12 57.25 1.28 -23.87
N CYS A 13 56.38 0.36 -24.28
CA CYS A 13 56.79 -0.81 -25.06
C CYS A 13 57.05 -0.49 -26.55
N SER A 14 56.66 0.68 -27.07
CA SER A 14 57.07 1.16 -28.41
C SER A 14 58.43 1.86 -28.41
N GLN A 15 58.83 2.46 -27.29
CA GLN A 15 60.12 3.18 -27.16
C GLN A 15 61.32 2.26 -26.85
N THR A 16 61.12 0.97 -26.60
CA THR A 16 62.21 0.01 -26.36
C THR A 16 62.95 -0.45 -27.62
N ILE A 17 62.56 0.02 -28.82
CA ILE A 17 63.27 -0.29 -30.08
C ILE A 17 64.35 0.75 -30.43
N GLY A 18 64.45 1.88 -29.74
CA GLY A 18 65.48 2.87 -30.05
C GLY A 18 65.74 3.86 -28.92
N ASP A 19 66.52 3.48 -27.92
CA ASP A 19 67.65 4.30 -27.45
C ASP A 19 68.40 3.64 -26.30
N LYS A 20 69.66 3.26 -26.57
CA LYS A 20 70.63 2.88 -25.54
C LYS A 20 71.35 4.16 -25.08
N ARG A 21 70.88 4.78 -24.00
CA ARG A 21 71.70 5.45 -22.95
C ARG A 21 70.84 6.24 -21.97
N SER A 22 70.73 5.74 -20.74
CA SER A 22 70.91 6.53 -19.50
C SER A 22 70.58 5.64 -18.30
N SER A 23 71.53 5.59 -17.36
CA SER A 23 71.47 4.89 -16.08
C SER A 23 70.67 5.67 -15.04
N THR A 24 69.69 5.04 -14.40
CA THR A 24 69.56 4.77 -12.94
C THR A 24 68.08 4.54 -12.58
N ASN A 25 67.82 3.33 -12.07
CA ASN A 25 66.73 2.82 -11.23
C ASN A 25 65.26 2.93 -11.70
N ASP A 26 64.61 1.75 -11.75
CA ASP A 26 63.18 1.47 -11.93
C ASP A 26 62.54 1.66 -13.32
N LYS A 27 63.15 1.10 -14.37
CA LYS A 27 62.39 0.73 -15.57
C LYS A 27 61.98 -0.74 -15.49
N LYS A 28 60.77 -0.99 -14.99
CA LYS A 28 60.15 -2.33 -15.02
C LYS A 28 60.15 -2.87 -16.45
N THR A 29 60.53 -4.13 -16.63
CA THR A 29 60.52 -4.77 -17.94
C THR A 29 59.08 -4.99 -18.44
N CYS A 30 58.81 -5.07 -19.76
CA CYS A 30 57.45 -5.33 -20.26
C CYS A 30 56.83 -6.62 -19.64
N PRO A 31 57.58 -7.72 -19.37
CA PRO A 31 57.08 -8.87 -18.60
C PRO A 31 56.67 -8.55 -17.15
N GLU A 32 57.44 -7.74 -16.44
CA GLU A 32 57.11 -7.31 -15.06
C GLU A 32 55.85 -6.44 -15.04
N LEU A 33 55.69 -5.52 -16.00
CA LEU A 33 54.49 -4.70 -16.17
C LEU A 33 53.25 -5.55 -16.50
N SER A 34 53.41 -6.61 -17.29
CA SER A 34 52.33 -7.56 -17.60
C SER A 34 51.90 -8.33 -16.35
N ASN A 35 52.87 -8.85 -15.58
CA ASN A 35 52.59 -9.56 -14.34
C ASN A 35 51.88 -8.66 -13.32
N GLU A 36 52.33 -7.42 -13.16
CA GLU A 36 51.68 -6.45 -12.26
C GLU A 36 50.27 -6.07 -12.73
N LEU A 37 50.05 -5.95 -14.04
CA LEU A 37 48.71 -5.72 -14.59
C LEU A 37 47.78 -6.91 -14.33
N ASP A 38 48.28 -8.14 -14.44
CA ASP A 38 47.51 -9.35 -14.16
C ASP A 38 47.23 -9.52 -12.66
N GLU A 39 48.17 -9.15 -11.78
CA GLU A 39 47.92 -9.05 -10.34
C GLU A 39 46.86 -8.00 -10.03
N LEU A 40 46.96 -6.80 -10.59
CA LEU A 40 45.95 -5.75 -10.41
C LEU A 40 44.56 -6.19 -10.91
N ARG A 41 44.47 -6.87 -12.06
CA ARG A 41 43.21 -7.42 -12.58
C ARG A 41 42.62 -8.45 -11.63
N LYS A 42 43.45 -9.37 -11.09
CA LYS A 42 43.02 -10.34 -10.08
C LYS A 42 42.55 -9.67 -8.80
N THR A 43 43.27 -8.66 -8.30
CA THR A 43 42.88 -7.91 -7.11
C THR A 43 41.55 -7.20 -7.33
N VAL A 44 41.35 -6.52 -8.47
CA VAL A 44 40.07 -5.88 -8.81
C VAL A 44 38.95 -6.92 -8.90
N ALA A 45 39.18 -8.06 -9.56
CA ALA A 45 38.19 -9.14 -9.64
C ALA A 45 37.79 -9.66 -8.24
N LEU A 46 38.77 -9.88 -7.35
CA LEU A 46 38.54 -10.34 -5.99
C LEU A 46 37.78 -9.30 -5.15
N LEU A 47 38.12 -8.01 -5.29
CA LEU A 47 37.40 -6.93 -4.62
C LEU A 47 35.96 -6.81 -5.13
N SER A 48 35.73 -6.82 -6.44
CA SER A 48 34.39 -6.83 -7.01
C SER A 48 33.56 -8.01 -6.54
N LYS A 49 34.16 -9.21 -6.49
CA LYS A 49 33.51 -10.42 -5.98
C LYS A 49 33.20 -10.31 -4.49
N GLN A 50 34.07 -9.65 -3.71
CA GLN A 50 33.82 -9.39 -2.30
C GLN A 50 32.66 -8.41 -2.10
N VAL A 51 32.58 -7.34 -2.90
CA VAL A 51 31.46 -6.38 -2.88
C VAL A 51 30.14 -7.07 -3.25
N MET A 52 30.15 -7.90 -4.31
CA MET A 52 29.00 -8.72 -4.71
C MET A 52 28.50 -9.60 -3.54
N ARG A 53 29.41 -10.28 -2.84
CA ARG A 53 29.06 -11.11 -1.66
C ARG A 53 28.55 -10.29 -0.48
N GLN A 54 29.12 -9.10 -0.25
CA GLN A 54 28.64 -8.19 0.79
C GLN A 54 27.22 -7.71 0.49
N GLN A 55 26.91 -7.42 -0.77
CA GLN A 55 25.55 -7.10 -1.19
C GLN A 55 24.61 -8.27 -0.95
N SER A 56 24.97 -9.48 -1.37
CA SER A 56 24.15 -10.68 -1.10
C SER A 56 23.93 -10.91 0.40
N PHE A 57 24.93 -10.63 1.24
CA PHE A 57 24.79 -10.72 2.69
C PHE A 57 23.79 -9.70 3.24
N VAL A 58 23.79 -8.46 2.74
CA VAL A 58 22.80 -7.43 3.13
C VAL A 58 21.40 -7.83 2.70
N GLU A 59 21.24 -8.32 1.46
CA GLU A 59 19.96 -8.80 0.95
C GLU A 59 19.45 -10.00 1.75
N GLU A 60 20.34 -10.93 2.11
CA GLU A 60 19.98 -12.10 2.93
C GLU A 60 19.59 -11.70 4.33
N SER A 61 20.35 -10.80 4.97
CA SER A 61 19.96 -10.23 6.26
C SER A 61 18.60 -9.55 6.18
N ALA A 62 18.27 -8.89 5.05
CA ALA A 62 16.97 -8.28 4.85
C ALA A 62 15.86 -9.32 4.70
N ARG A 63 16.07 -10.44 3.99
CA ARG A 63 15.12 -11.57 3.90
C ARG A 63 14.89 -12.24 5.26
N MET A 64 15.93 -12.35 6.07
CA MET A 64 15.82 -12.89 7.43
C MET A 64 15.07 -11.94 8.38
N SER A 65 15.09 -10.64 8.08
CA SER A 65 14.44 -9.58 8.87
C SER A 65 12.97 -9.33 8.50
N GLY A 66 12.26 -10.34 8.01
CA GLY A 66 10.83 -10.27 7.73
C GLY A 66 10.46 -10.04 6.26
N ASN A 67 9.14 -10.08 6.01
CA ASN A 67 8.58 -10.31 4.68
C ASN A 67 8.69 -9.09 3.76
N SER A 68 8.52 -9.35 2.45
CA SER A 68 8.36 -8.30 1.45
C SER A 68 7.11 -7.45 1.75
N GLY A 69 7.18 -6.17 1.41
CA GLY A 69 6.10 -5.22 1.66
C GLY A 69 6.52 -3.76 1.57
N ILE A 70 5.57 -2.86 1.77
CA ILE A 70 5.82 -1.42 1.83
C ILE A 70 6.32 -1.06 3.24
N ARG A 71 7.37 -0.24 3.32
CA ARG A 71 8.00 0.16 4.59
C ARG A 71 7.46 1.46 5.14
N VAL A 72 7.43 2.49 4.30
CA VAL A 72 7.11 3.86 4.72
C VAL A 72 6.73 4.71 3.52
N VAL A 73 5.83 5.68 3.74
CA VAL A 73 5.51 6.74 2.78
C VAL A 73 6.22 8.04 3.15
N ARG A 74 6.21 9.00 2.23
CA ARG A 74 6.76 10.33 2.52
C ARG A 74 6.11 10.96 3.75
N ALA A 75 6.93 11.48 4.65
CA ALA A 75 6.45 12.23 5.81
C ALA A 75 5.81 13.56 5.39
N THR A 76 4.51 13.70 5.66
CA THR A 76 3.75 14.95 5.47
C THR A 76 3.41 15.64 6.79
N ARG A 77 3.44 14.88 7.89
CA ARG A 77 3.15 15.32 9.27
C ARG A 77 4.26 14.86 10.21
N LYS A 78 4.45 15.65 11.27
CA LYS A 78 5.36 15.38 12.38
C LYS A 78 4.62 15.67 13.68
N GLY A 79 5.03 15.02 14.75
CA GLY A 79 4.51 15.26 16.08
C GLY A 79 5.54 14.97 17.17
N LEU A 80 5.14 15.13 18.43
CA LEU A 80 5.94 14.85 19.61
C LEU A 80 6.15 13.35 19.81
N LYS A 81 5.14 12.54 19.47
CA LYS A 81 5.21 11.08 19.53
C LYS A 81 5.59 10.53 18.17
N ASN A 82 6.31 9.41 18.14
CA ASN A 82 6.79 8.83 16.90
C ASN A 82 5.64 8.32 16.00
N TYR A 83 4.50 7.92 16.56
CA TYR A 83 3.32 7.47 15.83
C TYR A 83 2.53 8.61 15.17
N GLU A 84 2.74 9.87 15.56
CA GLU A 84 2.14 11.06 14.93
C GLU A 84 2.87 11.43 13.61
N SER A 85 4.01 10.79 13.34
CA SER A 85 4.72 10.93 12.06
C SER A 85 4.27 9.85 11.07
N ALA A 86 4.25 10.19 9.78
CA ALA A 86 3.86 9.26 8.71
C ALA A 86 4.57 7.90 8.79
N SER A 87 3.80 6.83 8.66
CA SER A 87 4.29 5.44 8.57
C SER A 87 4.08 4.92 7.14
N HIS A 88 3.55 3.71 6.98
CA HIS A 88 2.83 3.30 5.78
C HIS A 88 1.48 4.03 5.60
N LEU A 89 1.01 4.79 6.60
CA LEU A 89 -0.19 5.62 6.55
C LEU A 89 0.16 7.11 6.60
N SER A 90 -0.35 7.91 5.65
CA SER A 90 -0.39 9.38 5.70
C SER A 90 -1.03 10.01 4.45
N PRO A 91 -2.07 10.87 4.55
CA PRO A 91 -3.36 10.63 5.22
C PRO A 91 -4.17 9.46 4.58
N GLY A 92 -3.67 8.86 3.50
CA GLY A 92 -4.18 7.60 2.95
C GLY A 92 -3.22 6.44 3.20
N ALA A 93 -3.72 5.22 2.99
CA ALA A 93 -2.90 4.02 3.03
C ALA A 93 -1.90 4.04 1.88
N PHE A 94 -0.61 3.87 2.18
CA PHE A 94 0.48 3.91 1.20
C PHE A 94 0.47 5.16 0.29
N ALA A 95 -0.07 6.28 0.77
CA ALA A 95 -0.24 7.54 0.03
C ALA A 95 -1.15 7.43 -1.22
N ILE A 96 -2.17 6.56 -1.19
CA ILE A 96 -3.24 6.59 -2.20
C ILE A 96 -4.00 7.93 -2.15
N HIS A 97 -4.37 8.42 -3.32
CA HIS A 97 -5.16 9.64 -3.50
C HIS A 97 -5.95 9.58 -4.83
N ASP A 98 -6.81 10.57 -5.09
CA ASP A 98 -7.78 10.54 -6.19
C ASP A 98 -7.37 11.36 -7.41
N HIS A 99 -7.37 10.69 -8.56
CA HIS A 99 -7.25 11.29 -9.90
C HIS A 99 -8.45 10.93 -10.79
N SER A 100 -9.65 10.81 -10.22
CA SER A 100 -10.86 10.44 -10.98
C SER A 100 -11.23 11.39 -12.13
N ASN A 101 -10.59 12.57 -12.23
CA ASN A 101 -10.70 13.44 -13.40
C ASN A 101 -9.84 12.99 -14.59
N TYR A 102 -9.05 11.93 -14.44
CA TYR A 102 -8.37 11.22 -15.50
C TYR A 102 -9.14 9.95 -15.83
N GLU A 103 -9.10 9.51 -17.08
CA GLU A 103 -9.81 8.32 -17.53
C GLU A 103 -9.35 7.07 -16.75
N ARG A 104 -8.03 6.88 -16.62
CA ARG A 104 -7.42 5.61 -16.18
C ARG A 104 -6.39 5.75 -15.05
N THR A 105 -6.19 6.94 -14.52
CA THR A 105 -5.08 7.21 -13.59
C THR A 105 -5.53 7.01 -12.15
N LEU A 106 -4.78 6.17 -11.43
CA LEU A 106 -4.95 5.91 -10.01
C LEU A 106 -3.84 6.60 -9.24
N GLY A 107 -4.23 7.45 -8.28
CA GLY A 107 -3.28 8.19 -7.46
C GLY A 107 -2.59 7.28 -6.45
N LEU A 108 -1.26 7.30 -6.45
CA LEU A 108 -0.40 6.60 -5.51
C LEU A 108 0.92 7.36 -5.36
N GLY A 109 1.19 7.85 -4.15
CA GLY A 109 2.39 8.63 -3.87
C GLY A 109 3.68 7.80 -3.83
N GLU A 110 4.77 8.46 -3.44
CA GLU A 110 6.06 7.81 -3.19
C GLU A 110 6.02 6.92 -1.94
N PHE A 111 6.61 5.74 -2.06
CA PHE A 111 6.84 4.83 -0.93
C PHE A 111 8.18 4.12 -1.06
N SER A 112 8.71 3.67 0.07
CA SER A 112 9.82 2.72 0.12
C SER A 112 9.28 1.31 0.29
N ALA A 113 9.86 0.34 -0.41
CA ALA A 113 9.44 -1.04 -0.38
C ALA A 113 10.64 -1.98 -0.23
N ARG A 114 10.35 -3.17 0.30
CA ARG A 114 11.23 -4.33 0.29
C ARG A 114 10.63 -5.41 -0.60
N MET A 115 11.42 -5.97 -1.52
CA MET A 115 11.01 -7.08 -2.37
C MET A 115 12.16 -8.08 -2.47
N ASN A 116 11.97 -9.30 -1.98
CA ASN A 116 12.98 -10.36 -1.93
C ASN A 116 14.34 -9.90 -1.34
N GLY A 117 14.30 -9.21 -0.20
CA GLY A 117 15.49 -8.66 0.48
C GLY A 117 16.05 -7.37 -0.12
N LEU A 118 15.54 -6.91 -1.27
CA LEU A 118 15.97 -5.66 -1.89
C LEU A 118 15.13 -4.48 -1.42
N GLU A 119 15.79 -3.40 -0.97
CA GLU A 119 15.12 -2.16 -0.57
C GLU A 119 15.28 -1.07 -1.62
N TYR A 120 14.17 -0.41 -1.97
CA TYR A 120 14.15 0.66 -2.95
C TYR A 120 13.09 1.72 -2.59
N ARG A 121 13.15 2.89 -3.24
CA ARG A 121 12.16 3.97 -3.09
C ARG A 121 11.63 4.36 -4.45
N THR A 122 10.32 4.37 -4.60
CA THR A 122 9.64 4.73 -5.84
C THR A 122 9.70 6.24 -6.08
N ARG A 123 9.49 6.65 -7.34
CA ARG A 123 9.00 8.01 -7.63
C ARG A 123 7.51 8.11 -7.25
N HIS A 124 6.91 9.30 -7.33
CA HIS A 124 5.46 9.41 -7.24
C HIS A 124 4.83 8.60 -8.36
N ASN A 125 3.87 7.73 -8.05
CA ASN A 125 3.54 6.61 -8.93
C ASN A 125 2.44 6.92 -9.94
N ASP A 126 1.33 7.57 -9.55
CA ASP A 126 0.18 7.92 -10.42
C ASP A 126 0.06 7.04 -11.67
N PHE A 127 -0.28 5.77 -11.44
CA PHE A 127 -0.18 4.72 -12.43
C PHE A 127 -1.48 4.56 -13.21
N LYS A 128 -1.39 3.94 -14.40
CA LYS A 128 -2.56 3.68 -15.24
C LYS A 128 -3.15 2.30 -15.00
N LEU A 129 -4.47 2.21 -15.17
CA LEU A 129 -5.23 0.95 -15.27
C LEU A 129 -4.93 0.23 -16.59
N VAL A 130 -3.76 -0.41 -16.63
CA VAL A 130 -3.27 -1.24 -17.74
C VAL A 130 -2.92 -2.65 -17.22
N MET A 131 -2.90 -3.63 -18.12
CA MET A 131 -2.57 -5.03 -17.84
C MET A 131 -1.44 -5.53 -18.73
N PRO A 132 -0.74 -6.63 -18.36
CA PRO A 132 0.20 -7.29 -19.26
C PRO A 132 -0.46 -7.58 -20.60
N SER A 133 0.26 -7.43 -21.70
CA SER A 133 -0.33 -7.60 -23.03
C SER A 133 -0.90 -9.02 -23.21
N THR A 134 -2.09 -9.11 -23.80
CA THR A 134 -2.72 -10.40 -24.16
C THR A 134 -2.25 -10.91 -25.52
N THR A 135 -1.60 -10.04 -26.31
CA THR A 135 -1.24 -10.29 -27.70
C THR A 135 0.25 -10.20 -28.00
N SER A 136 1.03 -9.48 -27.18
CA SER A 136 2.46 -9.26 -27.35
C SER A 136 3.28 -9.96 -26.28
N LYS A 137 4.40 -10.56 -26.70
CA LYS A 137 5.44 -11.11 -25.82
C LYS A 137 6.60 -10.13 -25.59
N GLU A 138 6.48 -8.90 -26.07
CA GLU A 138 7.54 -7.91 -25.90
C GLU A 138 7.71 -7.52 -24.43
N TYR A 139 8.96 -7.22 -24.08
CA TYR A 139 9.36 -6.78 -22.75
C TYR A 139 8.54 -5.57 -22.30
N MET A 140 7.90 -5.70 -21.14
CA MET A 140 7.05 -4.67 -20.52
C MET A 140 5.84 -4.21 -21.37
N ALA A 141 5.41 -4.99 -22.37
CA ALA A 141 4.22 -4.66 -23.16
C ALA A 141 2.95 -4.67 -22.29
N VAL A 142 2.08 -3.69 -22.52
CA VAL A 142 0.84 -3.50 -21.77
C VAL A 142 -0.34 -3.16 -22.67
N GLU A 143 -1.54 -3.42 -22.18
CA GLU A 143 -2.81 -3.10 -22.82
C GLU A 143 -3.75 -2.39 -21.83
N ASP A 144 -4.62 -1.51 -22.34
CA ASP A 144 -5.64 -0.86 -21.50
C ASP A 144 -6.62 -1.91 -20.95
N ILE A 145 -6.93 -1.83 -19.64
CA ILE A 145 -7.97 -2.68 -19.06
C ILE A 145 -9.34 -2.23 -19.57
N PRO A 146 -10.16 -3.12 -20.16
CA PRO A 146 -11.49 -2.74 -20.61
C PRO A 146 -12.36 -2.27 -19.44
N PHE A 147 -12.98 -1.11 -19.56
CA PHE A 147 -13.98 -0.70 -18.58
C PHE A 147 -15.24 -1.57 -18.71
N PRO A 148 -15.95 -1.83 -17.60
CA PRO A 148 -17.24 -2.51 -17.64
C PRO A 148 -18.25 -1.72 -18.48
N ASP A 149 -19.14 -2.46 -19.14
CA ASP A 149 -20.25 -1.84 -19.87
C ASP A 149 -21.29 -1.25 -18.91
N VAL A 150 -22.13 -0.36 -19.46
CA VAL A 150 -23.27 0.18 -18.74
C VAL A 150 -24.40 -0.85 -18.77
N PRO A 151 -25.04 -1.17 -17.63
CA PRO A 151 -26.18 -2.08 -17.63
C PRO A 151 -27.27 -1.62 -18.63
N PRO A 152 -27.80 -2.51 -19.49
CA PRO A 152 -28.86 -2.17 -20.44
C PRO A 152 -30.10 -1.57 -19.78
N GLU A 153 -30.39 -1.97 -18.54
CA GLU A 153 -31.49 -1.46 -17.73
C GLU A 153 -31.35 0.05 -17.46
N VAL A 154 -30.11 0.55 -17.31
CA VAL A 154 -29.84 1.99 -17.22
C VAL A 154 -30.06 2.63 -18.59
N LEU A 155 -29.43 2.10 -19.65
CA LEU A 155 -29.51 2.71 -20.99
C LEU A 155 -30.92 2.72 -21.59
N SER A 156 -31.79 1.79 -21.16
CA SER A 156 -33.17 1.71 -21.62
C SER A 156 -34.09 2.81 -21.07
N LYS A 157 -33.66 3.56 -20.04
CA LYS A 157 -34.47 4.65 -19.50
C LYS A 157 -34.45 5.86 -20.43
N THR A 158 -35.61 6.49 -20.58
CA THR A 158 -35.84 7.59 -21.52
C THR A 158 -35.27 8.93 -21.05
N THR A 159 -35.22 9.16 -19.74
CA THR A 159 -34.71 10.41 -19.16
C THR A 159 -33.42 10.18 -18.38
N VAL A 160 -32.56 11.20 -18.35
CA VAL A 160 -31.32 11.15 -17.54
C VAL A 160 -31.63 10.94 -16.06
N GLN A 161 -32.74 11.49 -15.56
CA GLN A 161 -33.14 11.32 -14.16
C GLN A 161 -33.49 9.86 -13.86
N ASP A 162 -34.21 9.19 -14.75
CA ASP A 162 -34.52 7.77 -14.59
C ASP A 162 -33.26 6.90 -14.72
N GLN A 163 -32.32 7.27 -15.59
CA GLN A 163 -30.99 6.63 -15.65
C GLN A 163 -30.23 6.78 -14.34
N ILE A 164 -30.26 7.97 -13.73
CA ILE A 164 -29.63 8.24 -12.43
C ILE A 164 -30.22 7.34 -11.34
N LEU A 165 -31.55 7.26 -11.25
CA LEU A 165 -32.22 6.41 -10.26
C LEU A 165 -31.86 4.94 -10.45
N GLU A 166 -31.85 4.45 -11.69
CA GLU A 166 -31.47 3.06 -11.98
C GLU A 166 -29.99 2.80 -11.67
N MET A 167 -29.07 3.69 -12.04
CA MET A 167 -27.65 3.55 -11.73
C MET A 167 -27.41 3.48 -10.22
N ARG A 168 -28.19 4.22 -9.42
CA ARG A 168 -28.11 4.14 -7.94
C ARG A 168 -28.48 2.75 -7.43
N GLU A 169 -29.47 2.09 -8.01
CA GLU A 169 -29.84 0.72 -7.64
C GLU A 169 -28.72 -0.29 -7.89
N TRP A 170 -27.95 -0.11 -8.97
CA TRP A 170 -26.75 -0.92 -9.23
C TRP A 170 -25.65 -0.72 -8.17
N PHE A 171 -25.43 0.53 -7.75
CA PHE A 171 -24.50 0.83 -6.65
C PHE A 171 -25.01 0.34 -5.29
N ARG A 172 -26.33 0.36 -5.06
CA ARG A 172 -26.97 -0.21 -3.88
C ARG A 172 -26.75 -1.72 -3.81
N ALA A 173 -27.01 -2.43 -4.90
CA ALA A 173 -26.75 -3.86 -5.02
C ALA A 173 -25.29 -4.23 -4.74
N PHE A 174 -24.33 -3.48 -5.33
CA PHE A 174 -22.91 -3.69 -5.05
C PHE A 174 -22.56 -3.43 -3.58
N LYS A 175 -23.03 -2.31 -3.00
CA LYS A 175 -22.75 -1.96 -1.61
C LYS A 175 -23.31 -2.98 -0.62
N GLU A 176 -24.52 -3.46 -0.86
CA GLU A 176 -25.21 -4.44 -0.02
C GLU A 176 -24.77 -5.88 -0.32
N GLN A 177 -23.96 -6.08 -1.38
CA GLN A 177 -23.53 -7.38 -1.88
C GLN A 177 -24.72 -8.30 -2.22
N ASP A 178 -25.82 -7.72 -2.71
CA ASP A 178 -27.07 -8.41 -2.99
C ASP A 178 -27.38 -8.43 -4.49
N THR A 179 -27.19 -9.58 -5.11
CA THR A 179 -27.45 -9.80 -6.54
C THR A 179 -28.94 -9.89 -6.89
N SER A 180 -29.83 -10.01 -5.89
CA SER A 180 -31.28 -10.01 -6.10
C SER A 180 -31.83 -8.61 -6.39
N ILE A 181 -31.16 -7.56 -5.91
CA ILE A 181 -31.49 -6.16 -6.25
C ILE A 181 -31.12 -5.93 -7.72
N ARG A 182 -29.84 -6.15 -8.04
CA ARG A 182 -29.27 -6.15 -9.39
C ARG A 182 -28.05 -7.06 -9.38
N ASP A 183 -27.86 -7.85 -10.43
CA ASP A 183 -26.68 -8.73 -10.55
C ASP A 183 -25.41 -7.93 -10.91
N TYR A 184 -24.90 -7.19 -9.93
CA TYR A 184 -23.79 -6.25 -10.09
C TYR A 184 -22.50 -6.94 -10.55
N THR A 185 -22.33 -8.24 -10.32
CA THR A 185 -21.11 -9.01 -10.67
C THR A 185 -20.79 -8.95 -12.17
N LYS A 186 -21.79 -8.67 -13.00
CA LYS A 186 -21.65 -8.48 -14.45
C LYS A 186 -20.98 -7.16 -14.84
N TYR A 187 -21.09 -6.13 -14.01
CA TYR A 187 -20.73 -4.75 -14.38
C TYR A 187 -19.82 -4.05 -13.36
N PHE A 188 -19.61 -4.64 -12.18
CA PHE A 188 -18.61 -4.23 -11.19
C PHE A 188 -17.49 -5.26 -11.24
N LYS A 189 -16.35 -4.88 -11.82
CA LYS A 189 -15.28 -5.83 -12.14
C LYS A 189 -14.08 -5.62 -11.21
N PRO A 190 -13.74 -6.59 -10.35
CA PRO A 190 -12.55 -6.51 -9.53
C PRO A 190 -11.30 -6.66 -10.38
N THR A 191 -10.29 -5.84 -10.09
CA THR A 191 -9.00 -5.80 -10.77
C THR A 191 -7.92 -5.72 -9.72
N LEU A 192 -6.95 -6.66 -9.72
CA LEU A 192 -5.81 -6.58 -8.81
C LEU A 192 -4.74 -5.67 -9.41
N CYS A 193 -4.29 -4.68 -8.68
CA CYS A 193 -3.08 -3.91 -8.99
C CYS A 193 -1.93 -4.36 -8.09
N TYR A 194 -0.75 -4.51 -8.67
CA TYR A 194 0.44 -5.07 -8.04
C TYR A 194 1.70 -4.34 -8.51
N ILE A 195 2.78 -4.48 -7.75
CA ILE A 195 4.11 -4.02 -8.14
C ILE A 195 4.92 -5.23 -8.60
N GLU A 196 5.47 -5.18 -9.80
CA GLU A 196 6.43 -6.15 -10.33
C GLU A 196 7.83 -5.54 -10.31
N GLY A 197 8.85 -6.29 -9.88
CA GLY A 197 10.24 -5.88 -9.87
C GLY A 197 11.16 -6.91 -10.52
N SER A 198 12.22 -6.43 -11.18
CA SER A 198 13.27 -7.28 -11.72
C SER A 198 14.59 -6.54 -11.89
N TRP A 199 15.68 -7.29 -12.00
CA TRP A 199 16.98 -6.76 -12.37
C TRP A 199 17.05 -6.62 -13.89
N THR A 200 17.30 -5.43 -14.42
CA THR A 200 17.47 -5.19 -15.86
C THR A 200 18.93 -5.10 -16.27
N THR A 201 19.22 -5.57 -17.48
CA THR A 201 20.53 -5.41 -18.15
C THR A 201 20.59 -4.16 -19.03
N LYS A 202 19.49 -3.38 -19.10
CA LYS A 202 19.41 -2.17 -19.92
C LYS A 202 20.28 -1.05 -19.35
N LYS A 203 21.29 -0.67 -20.14
CA LYS A 203 22.26 0.40 -19.79
C LYS A 203 21.66 1.79 -19.75
N ASN A 204 20.61 2.04 -20.53
CA ASN A 204 19.90 3.31 -20.51
C ASN A 204 18.86 3.28 -19.40
N LEU A 205 18.64 4.43 -18.74
CA LEU A 205 17.53 4.57 -17.82
C LEU A 205 16.23 4.46 -18.60
N ILE A 206 15.34 3.58 -18.16
CA ILE A 206 14.03 3.35 -18.77
C ILE A 206 12.98 3.84 -17.77
N GLU A 207 11.95 4.52 -18.29
CA GLU A 207 10.79 4.87 -17.48
C GLU A 207 10.10 3.58 -17.03
N PRO A 208 9.89 3.35 -15.72
CA PRO A 208 9.51 2.03 -15.26
C PRO A 208 8.07 1.66 -15.62
N PHE A 209 7.20 2.64 -15.82
CA PHE A 209 5.84 2.49 -16.36
C PHE A 209 5.25 3.85 -16.72
N GLN A 210 4.16 3.86 -17.51
CA GLN A 210 3.49 5.09 -17.91
C GLN A 210 2.76 5.76 -16.74
N SER A 211 3.00 7.07 -16.56
CA SER A 211 2.21 7.96 -15.71
C SER A 211 1.92 9.24 -16.48
N ASP A 212 0.70 9.79 -16.32
CA ASP A 212 0.31 11.05 -16.98
C ASP A 212 0.94 12.29 -16.33
N ARG A 213 1.52 12.14 -15.13
CA ARG A 213 1.96 13.26 -14.30
C ARG A 213 3.43 13.19 -13.88
N HIS A 214 4.00 11.98 -13.82
CA HIS A 214 5.31 11.74 -13.23
C HIS A 214 6.21 10.92 -14.14
N LEU A 215 7.49 11.31 -14.19
CA LEU A 215 8.53 10.67 -14.99
C LEU A 215 9.83 10.76 -14.20
N LEU A 216 10.74 9.80 -14.34
CA LEU A 216 12.04 9.89 -13.68
C LEU A 216 12.79 11.15 -14.14
N ASP A 217 13.16 12.00 -13.18
CA ASP A 217 13.97 13.19 -13.42
C ASP A 217 15.45 12.82 -13.43
N ALA A 218 15.89 12.09 -14.46
CA ALA A 218 17.28 11.73 -14.68
C ALA A 218 17.56 11.38 -16.14
N LYS A 219 18.78 11.66 -16.61
CA LYS A 219 19.20 11.32 -18.00
C LYS A 219 19.89 9.96 -18.11
N SER A 220 20.37 9.43 -16.99
CA SER A 220 21.07 8.15 -16.89
C SER A 220 20.93 7.58 -15.48
N TRP A 221 21.31 6.31 -15.30
CA TRP A 221 21.38 5.68 -13.98
C TRP A 221 22.29 6.45 -13.01
N ASP A 222 23.47 6.90 -13.47
CA ASP A 222 24.39 7.68 -12.63
C ASP A 222 23.81 9.03 -12.21
N ASP A 223 23.09 9.72 -13.11
CA ASP A 223 22.41 10.98 -12.78
C ASP A 223 21.30 10.75 -11.74
N LEU A 224 20.52 9.67 -11.87
CA LEU A 224 19.50 9.29 -10.89
C LEU A 224 20.13 9.03 -9.51
N HIS A 225 21.21 8.25 -9.46
CA HIS A 225 21.95 7.96 -8.23
C HIS A 225 22.50 9.22 -7.56
N MET A 226 23.10 10.12 -8.34
CA MET A 226 23.67 11.37 -7.83
C MET A 226 22.59 12.33 -7.33
N LYS A 227 21.47 12.46 -8.05
CA LYS A 227 20.32 13.26 -7.61
C LYS A 227 19.67 12.69 -6.36
N ASN A 228 19.50 11.36 -6.29
CA ASN A 228 18.99 10.70 -5.10
C ASN A 228 19.93 10.93 -3.91
N ARG A 229 21.24 10.74 -4.10
CA ARG A 229 22.24 11.01 -3.05
C ARG A 229 22.19 12.46 -2.57
N PHE A 230 22.07 13.43 -3.49
CA PHE A 230 21.94 14.83 -3.15
C PHE A 230 20.69 15.10 -2.30
N VAL A 231 19.53 14.59 -2.71
CA VAL A 231 18.26 14.70 -1.97
C VAL A 231 18.35 14.05 -0.60
N SER A 232 18.92 12.85 -0.50
CA SER A 232 19.09 12.13 0.77
C SER A 232 20.04 12.85 1.74
N LEU A 233 21.14 13.43 1.25
CA LEU A 233 22.13 14.11 2.11
C LEU A 233 21.69 15.51 2.54
N THR A 234 20.91 16.20 1.72
CA THR A 234 20.48 17.58 2.01
C THR A 234 19.09 17.65 2.65
N GLY A 235 18.29 16.60 2.52
CA GLY A 235 16.90 16.57 2.98
C GLY A 235 15.93 17.40 2.14
N VAL A 236 16.37 17.96 1.00
CA VAL A 236 15.51 18.76 0.11
C VAL A 236 14.53 17.89 -0.67
N LYS A 237 13.40 18.47 -1.06
CA LYS A 237 12.37 17.76 -1.84
C LYS A 237 12.44 18.15 -3.32
N ASN A 238 12.40 17.15 -4.21
CA ASN A 238 12.03 17.39 -5.61
C ASN A 238 10.54 17.71 -5.68
N ARG A 239 10.17 18.89 -6.19
CA ARG A 239 8.77 19.36 -6.19
C ARG A 239 7.80 18.39 -6.86
N LEU A 240 8.24 17.74 -7.93
CA LEU A 240 7.45 16.78 -8.70
C LEU A 240 7.63 15.34 -8.20
N GLU A 241 8.43 15.10 -7.16
CA GLU A 241 8.58 13.76 -6.56
C GLU A 241 9.08 12.71 -7.56
N ASN A 242 9.92 13.14 -8.52
CA ASN A 242 10.35 12.37 -9.67
C ASN A 242 11.72 11.69 -9.50
N ILE A 243 12.24 11.60 -8.28
CA ILE A 243 13.56 11.02 -7.99
C ILE A 243 13.38 9.75 -7.15
N ALA A 244 13.54 8.61 -7.80
CA ALA A 244 13.54 7.28 -7.18
C ALA A 244 14.92 6.90 -6.62
N PHE A 245 14.96 5.95 -5.67
CA PHE A 245 16.16 5.21 -5.31
C PHE A 245 16.04 3.79 -5.86
N LEU A 246 16.78 3.49 -6.91
CA LEU A 246 16.77 2.20 -7.61
C LEU A 246 18.17 1.56 -7.52
N PRO A 247 18.34 0.46 -6.78
CA PRO A 247 19.65 -0.14 -6.57
C PRO A 247 20.34 -0.65 -7.84
N THR A 248 21.64 -0.87 -7.74
CA THR A 248 22.46 -1.53 -8.77
C THR A 248 23.18 -2.70 -8.11
N THR A 249 23.29 -3.83 -8.79
CA THR A 249 23.97 -5.04 -8.31
C THR A 249 25.05 -5.48 -9.28
N ILE A 250 26.02 -6.25 -8.77
CA ILE A 250 26.98 -7.00 -9.58
C ILE A 250 26.40 -8.40 -9.77
N MET A 251 26.05 -8.77 -11.00
CA MET A 251 25.50 -10.10 -11.32
C MET A 251 26.61 -11.14 -11.45
N SER A 252 27.72 -10.76 -12.08
CA SER A 252 28.85 -11.65 -12.34
C SER A 252 30.18 -10.88 -12.34
N VAL A 253 31.28 -11.60 -12.11
CA VAL A 253 32.65 -11.06 -12.22
C VAL A 253 33.50 -12.02 -13.01
N ASN A 254 34.02 -11.55 -14.15
CA ASN A 254 34.98 -12.31 -14.92
C ASN A 254 36.33 -12.35 -14.18
N MET A 255 36.67 -13.51 -13.62
CA MET A 255 37.88 -13.67 -12.79
C MET A 255 39.20 -13.53 -13.57
N THR A 256 39.15 -13.62 -14.90
CA THR A 256 40.32 -13.47 -15.78
C THR A 256 40.56 -12.02 -16.17
N THR A 257 39.50 -11.28 -16.51
CA THR A 257 39.59 -9.90 -17.00
C THR A 257 39.38 -8.85 -15.90
N GLY A 258 38.76 -9.24 -14.79
CA GLY A 258 38.33 -8.35 -13.71
C GLY A 258 37.11 -7.49 -14.04
N VAL A 259 36.45 -7.74 -15.18
CA VAL A 259 35.25 -7.00 -15.59
C VAL A 259 34.04 -7.52 -14.81
N SER A 260 33.29 -6.58 -14.21
CA SER A 260 32.01 -6.85 -13.53
C SER A 260 30.84 -6.58 -14.45
N GLU A 261 29.86 -7.46 -14.43
CA GLU A 261 28.58 -7.24 -15.11
C GLU A 261 27.55 -6.76 -14.10
N TYR A 262 26.91 -5.64 -14.43
CA TYR A 262 25.97 -4.97 -13.55
C TYR A 262 24.54 -5.12 -14.05
N ALA A 263 23.60 -5.15 -13.11
CA ALA A 263 22.19 -4.99 -13.39
C ALA A 263 21.60 -3.89 -12.50
N GLN A 264 20.57 -3.22 -13.00
CA GLN A 264 19.85 -2.18 -12.26
C GLN A 264 18.47 -2.67 -11.87
N TRP A 265 18.01 -2.31 -10.68
CA TRP A 265 16.66 -2.65 -10.27
C TRP A 265 15.65 -1.77 -10.99
N ILE A 266 14.61 -2.38 -11.55
CA ILE A 266 13.44 -1.68 -12.05
C ILE A 266 12.18 -2.23 -11.39
N TYR A 267 11.12 -1.44 -11.42
CA TYR A 267 9.81 -1.85 -10.95
C TYR A 267 8.72 -1.33 -11.88
N ARG A 268 7.58 -1.99 -12.00
CA ARG A 268 6.38 -1.43 -12.63
C ARG A 268 5.16 -1.65 -11.77
N ILE A 269 4.25 -0.69 -11.78
CA ILE A 269 2.93 -0.87 -11.17
C ILE A 269 1.94 -1.09 -12.32
N ILE A 270 1.25 -2.22 -12.25
CA ILE A 270 0.35 -2.70 -13.29
C ILE A 270 -0.80 -3.46 -12.64
N CYS A 271 -1.86 -3.72 -13.39
CA CYS A 271 -3.02 -4.42 -12.88
C CYS A 271 -3.39 -5.64 -13.73
N SER A 272 -4.26 -6.50 -13.22
CA SER A 272 -4.81 -7.65 -13.93
C SER A 272 -6.28 -7.83 -13.55
N PRO A 273 -7.20 -7.90 -14.52
CA PRO A 273 -8.60 -8.23 -14.25
C PRO A 273 -8.72 -9.58 -13.53
N ILE A 274 -9.61 -9.65 -12.55
CA ILE A 274 -9.95 -10.91 -11.87
C ILE A 274 -11.17 -11.49 -12.59
N ASN A 275 -11.09 -12.77 -12.96
CA ASN A 275 -12.11 -13.44 -13.78
C ASN A 275 -13.33 -13.95 -12.97
N PHE A 276 -13.36 -13.70 -11.67
CA PHE A 276 -14.46 -14.00 -10.77
C PHE A 276 -14.75 -12.80 -9.85
N ASP A 277 -15.95 -12.78 -9.28
CA ASP A 277 -16.29 -11.77 -8.28
C ASP A 277 -15.57 -12.02 -6.96
N VAL A 278 -15.14 -10.95 -6.29
CA VAL A 278 -14.50 -11.02 -4.98
C VAL A 278 -15.50 -10.47 -3.96
N PRO A 279 -16.08 -11.29 -3.07
CA PRO A 279 -16.99 -10.81 -2.05
C PRO A 279 -16.34 -9.80 -1.11
N LEU A 280 -17.08 -8.74 -0.76
CA LEU A 280 -16.58 -7.73 0.19
C LEU A 280 -16.32 -8.31 1.59
N SER A 281 -16.95 -9.43 1.94
CA SER A 281 -16.70 -10.17 3.19
C SER A 281 -15.29 -10.74 3.29
N TYR A 282 -14.57 -10.92 2.17
CA TYR A 282 -13.18 -11.38 2.19
C TYR A 282 -12.19 -10.28 2.61
N PHE A 283 -12.60 -9.01 2.59
CA PHE A 283 -11.75 -7.90 2.98
C PHE A 283 -11.81 -7.67 4.48
N GLN A 284 -10.85 -8.27 5.20
CA GLN A 284 -10.69 -8.06 6.64
C GLN A 284 -9.90 -6.79 6.89
N GLN A 285 -10.52 -5.81 7.55
CA GLN A 285 -9.85 -4.56 7.87
C GLN A 285 -8.70 -4.79 8.86
N GLU A 286 -7.53 -4.24 8.54
CA GLU A 286 -6.35 -4.24 9.41
C GLU A 286 -6.46 -3.14 10.49
N ASP A 287 -6.01 -3.44 11.70
CA ASP A 287 -5.99 -2.48 12.82
C ASP A 287 -4.63 -1.77 12.92
N ASP A 288 -4.54 -0.61 12.26
CA ASP A 288 -3.40 0.30 12.39
C ASP A 288 -3.58 1.20 13.62
N LEU A 289 -3.25 0.68 14.80
CA LEU A 289 -3.45 1.34 16.09
C LEU A 289 -2.72 2.69 16.17
N SER A 290 -1.51 2.79 15.60
CA SER A 290 -0.72 4.02 15.58
C SER A 290 -1.48 5.19 14.95
N TYR A 291 -2.17 4.92 13.84
CA TYR A 291 -3.00 5.91 13.16
C TYR A 291 -4.28 6.24 13.95
N ARG A 292 -4.90 5.24 14.57
CA ARG A 292 -6.12 5.45 15.37
C ARG A 292 -5.87 6.26 16.63
N VAL A 293 -4.75 6.03 17.30
CA VAL A 293 -4.36 6.80 18.50
C VAL A 293 -4.04 8.25 18.12
N ASP A 294 -3.32 8.48 17.03
CA ASP A 294 -3.05 9.84 16.52
C ASP A 294 -4.33 10.57 16.11
N SER A 295 -5.23 9.90 15.38
CA SER A 295 -6.44 10.51 14.82
C SER A 295 -7.65 10.54 15.77
N GLY A 296 -7.61 9.78 16.87
CA GLY A 296 -8.75 9.57 17.75
C GLY A 296 -9.88 8.70 17.15
N GLN A 297 -9.66 8.06 15.99
CA GLN A 297 -10.69 7.30 15.29
C GLN A 297 -10.85 5.87 15.82
N THR A 298 -12.08 5.38 15.82
CA THR A 298 -12.39 3.94 16.01
C THR A 298 -11.98 3.13 14.78
N LEU A 299 -11.93 1.79 14.92
CA LEU A 299 -11.66 0.90 13.79
C LEU A 299 -12.71 1.07 12.68
N GLY A 300 -13.99 1.13 13.06
CA GLY A 300 -15.10 1.31 12.12
C GLY A 300 -15.11 2.68 11.43
N GLU A 301 -14.65 3.74 12.08
CA GLU A 301 -14.48 5.06 11.44
C GLU A 301 -13.31 5.05 10.48
N THR A 302 -12.17 4.47 10.86
CA THR A 302 -10.99 4.32 10.00
C THR A 302 -11.34 3.57 8.72
N GLY A 303 -12.19 2.52 8.83
CA GLY A 303 -12.69 1.72 7.71
C GLY A 303 -13.44 2.54 6.64
N LYS A 304 -13.96 3.72 6.99
CA LYS A 304 -14.66 4.65 6.10
C LYS A 304 -13.73 5.71 5.48
N THR A 305 -12.44 5.65 5.75
CA THR A 305 -11.43 6.61 5.25
C THR A 305 -10.47 5.98 4.25
N ARG A 306 -9.76 6.78 3.46
CA ARG A 306 -8.69 6.30 2.57
C ARG A 306 -7.48 5.70 3.31
N ALA A 307 -7.41 5.79 4.65
CA ALA A 307 -6.37 5.17 5.46
C ALA A 307 -6.63 3.68 5.74
N ALA A 308 -7.84 3.17 5.48
CA ALA A 308 -8.17 1.77 5.72
C ALA A 308 -7.34 0.84 4.81
N ARG A 309 -6.73 -0.18 5.44
CA ARG A 309 -6.08 -1.31 4.79
C ARG A 309 -6.84 -2.60 5.08
N TYR A 310 -6.64 -3.59 4.23
CA TYR A 310 -7.34 -4.86 4.28
C TYR A 310 -6.38 -6.02 4.05
N LYS A 311 -6.70 -7.17 4.62
CA LYS A 311 -6.20 -8.47 4.18
C LYS A 311 -7.31 -9.20 3.45
N LEU A 312 -6.93 -10.00 2.46
CA LEU A 312 -7.87 -10.93 1.84
C LEU A 312 -7.84 -12.24 2.61
N TRP A 313 -9.01 -12.69 3.03
CA TRP A 313 -9.17 -13.95 3.72
C TRP A 313 -10.46 -14.63 3.28
N ASP A 314 -10.32 -15.82 2.72
CA ASP A 314 -11.46 -16.70 2.44
C ASP A 314 -11.50 -17.78 3.52
N SER A 315 -12.48 -17.68 4.42
CA SER A 315 -12.66 -18.62 5.52
C SER A 315 -13.00 -20.04 5.07
N SER A 316 -13.39 -20.24 3.81
CA SER A 316 -13.65 -21.56 3.25
C SER A 316 -12.42 -22.21 2.62
N SER A 317 -11.33 -21.47 2.45
CA SER A 317 -10.09 -21.92 1.83
C SER A 317 -9.04 -22.36 2.87
N THR A 318 -8.12 -23.25 2.49
CA THR A 318 -7.00 -23.65 3.36
C THR A 318 -5.91 -22.57 3.39
N PRO A 319 -5.05 -22.51 4.42
CA PRO A 319 -3.95 -21.53 4.49
C PRO A 319 -3.01 -21.56 3.28
N GLU A 320 -2.78 -22.74 2.71
CA GLU A 320 -1.88 -22.98 1.56
C GLU A 320 -2.51 -22.57 0.22
N ASN A 321 -3.82 -22.36 0.18
CA ASN A 321 -4.57 -22.03 -1.04
C ASN A 321 -5.57 -20.90 -0.77
N GLN A 322 -5.06 -19.74 -0.33
CA GLN A 322 -5.90 -18.57 -0.06
C GLN A 322 -6.32 -17.88 -1.37
N ILE A 323 -7.39 -17.09 -1.30
CA ILE A 323 -7.96 -16.40 -2.48
C ILE A 323 -6.93 -15.51 -3.20
N LEU A 324 -5.99 -14.91 -2.46
CA LEU A 324 -4.93 -14.09 -3.02
C LEU A 324 -3.98 -14.92 -3.90
N ASP A 325 -3.68 -16.17 -3.52
CA ASP A 325 -2.85 -17.06 -4.35
C ASP A 325 -3.56 -17.42 -5.63
N LYS A 326 -4.84 -17.75 -5.56
CA LYS A 326 -5.65 -18.01 -6.74
C LYS A 326 -5.65 -16.84 -7.72
N ILE A 327 -5.70 -15.60 -7.20
CA ILE A 327 -5.60 -14.39 -8.03
C ILE A 327 -4.19 -14.28 -8.62
N MET A 328 -3.14 -14.31 -7.79
CA MET A 328 -1.76 -14.13 -8.25
C MET A 328 -1.30 -15.20 -9.24
N ASN A 329 -1.66 -16.47 -9.01
CA ASN A 329 -1.36 -17.59 -9.90
C ASN A 329 -1.96 -17.43 -11.31
N SER A 330 -2.97 -16.56 -11.47
CA SER A 330 -3.56 -16.24 -12.78
C SER A 330 -2.85 -15.10 -13.52
N ILE A 331 -1.86 -14.45 -12.90
CA ILE A 331 -1.15 -13.29 -13.42
C ILE A 331 0.19 -13.71 -14.00
N PRO A 332 0.49 -13.38 -15.27
CA PRO A 332 1.78 -13.68 -15.88
C PRO A 332 2.89 -12.74 -15.37
N GLY A 333 4.13 -13.21 -15.39
CA GLY A 333 5.31 -12.37 -15.22
C GLY A 333 5.66 -11.58 -16.49
N MET A 334 6.94 -11.28 -16.69
CA MET A 334 7.40 -10.43 -17.80
C MET A 334 7.25 -11.01 -19.22
N ASP A 335 6.83 -12.27 -19.36
CA ASP A 335 6.51 -12.90 -20.66
C ASP A 335 5.06 -12.60 -21.12
N ASN A 336 4.28 -11.88 -20.30
CA ASN A 336 2.89 -11.51 -20.51
C ASN A 336 1.96 -12.74 -20.67
N PHE A 337 0.69 -12.51 -21.02
CA PHE A 337 -0.28 -13.61 -21.12
C PHE A 337 0.09 -14.59 -22.24
N GLY A 338 -0.17 -15.88 -21.99
CA GLY A 338 0.25 -16.95 -22.90
C GLY A 338 1.68 -17.43 -22.68
N ALA A 339 2.35 -16.95 -21.61
CA ALA A 339 3.56 -17.56 -21.10
C ALA A 339 3.32 -19.04 -20.79
N ASN A 340 4.25 -19.90 -21.21
CA ASN A 340 4.22 -21.32 -20.90
C ASN A 340 5.66 -21.75 -20.63
N LEU A 341 6.09 -21.55 -19.38
CA LEU A 341 7.43 -21.87 -18.94
C LEU A 341 7.33 -22.94 -17.88
N SER A 342 8.17 -23.97 -18.01
CA SER A 342 8.42 -24.93 -16.95
C SER A 342 9.90 -24.90 -16.61
N PHE A 343 10.22 -25.17 -15.35
CA PHE A 343 11.60 -25.18 -14.90
C PHE A 343 11.86 -26.35 -13.97
N THR A 344 13.12 -26.78 -13.96
CA THR A 344 13.61 -27.82 -13.06
C THR A 344 14.55 -27.24 -12.02
N VAL A 345 14.17 -27.32 -10.75
CA VAL A 345 15.00 -26.89 -9.61
C VAL A 345 15.94 -28.03 -9.28
N PHE A 346 17.25 -27.81 -9.44
CA PHE A 346 18.29 -28.84 -9.24
C PHE A 346 18.06 -30.17 -9.98
N GLY A 347 17.35 -30.13 -11.12
CA GLY A 347 17.02 -31.30 -11.93
C GLY A 347 15.63 -31.90 -11.67
N GLU A 348 14.88 -31.37 -10.69
CA GLU A 348 13.54 -31.84 -10.36
C GLU A 348 12.44 -30.93 -10.95
N PRO A 349 11.41 -31.48 -11.63
CA PRO A 349 10.25 -30.71 -12.07
C PRO A 349 9.50 -30.08 -10.90
N MET A 350 8.95 -28.89 -11.15
CA MET A 350 8.05 -28.19 -10.23
C MET A 350 6.60 -28.47 -10.57
N TYR A 351 5.78 -28.70 -9.55
CA TYR A 351 4.34 -28.87 -9.66
C TYR A 351 3.58 -27.82 -8.83
N GLU A 352 2.30 -27.66 -9.11
CA GLU A 352 1.39 -26.77 -8.38
C GLU A 352 1.26 -27.19 -6.91
N ALA A 353 1.37 -26.20 -6.01
CA ALA A 353 1.29 -26.40 -4.57
C ALA A 353 -0.15 -26.40 -4.01
N THR A 354 -1.14 -26.03 -4.84
CA THR A 354 -2.54 -25.80 -4.44
C THR A 354 -3.28 -27.09 -4.07
N ASN A 355 -2.95 -28.23 -4.69
CA ASN A 355 -3.48 -29.54 -4.33
C ASN A 355 -2.32 -30.51 -4.04
N PRO A 356 -2.21 -31.08 -2.82
CA PRO A 356 -1.16 -32.02 -2.46
C PRO A 356 -1.11 -33.26 -3.36
N GLU A 357 -2.27 -33.78 -3.79
CA GLU A 357 -2.35 -35.07 -4.50
C GLU A 357 -2.04 -34.96 -6.00
N ASP A 358 -2.25 -33.77 -6.60
CA ASP A 358 -2.21 -33.61 -8.06
C ASP A 358 -0.83 -33.31 -8.62
N LYS A 359 -0.28 -34.14 -9.51
CA LYS A 359 1.00 -33.83 -10.19
C LYS A 359 0.82 -32.92 -11.41
N ILE A 360 0.23 -31.74 -11.21
CA ILE A 360 0.06 -30.74 -12.27
C ILE A 360 1.33 -29.92 -12.39
N ALA A 361 1.97 -29.93 -13.57
CA ALA A 361 3.20 -29.19 -13.81
C ALA A 361 2.97 -27.68 -13.63
N LEU A 362 3.87 -27.02 -12.90
CA LEU A 362 3.75 -25.59 -12.63
C LEU A 362 4.09 -24.78 -13.88
N ASN A 363 3.16 -23.94 -14.33
CA ASN A 363 3.50 -22.88 -15.27
C ASN A 363 4.24 -21.75 -14.54
N SER A 364 5.56 -21.88 -14.48
CA SER A 364 6.48 -20.96 -13.83
C SER A 364 6.55 -19.58 -14.49
N GLY A 365 5.92 -19.37 -15.66
CA GLY A 365 5.77 -18.04 -16.28
C GLY A 365 4.72 -17.16 -15.61
N TYR A 366 3.98 -17.72 -14.65
CA TYR A 366 2.98 -17.05 -13.84
C TYR A 366 3.47 -16.91 -12.40
N TYR A 367 2.85 -16.01 -11.65
CA TYR A 367 3.27 -15.69 -10.29
C TYR A 367 2.81 -16.72 -9.26
N HIS A 368 3.76 -17.37 -8.61
CA HIS A 368 3.48 -18.32 -7.54
C HIS A 368 4.30 -17.96 -6.30
N ARG A 369 3.74 -18.21 -5.11
CA ARG A 369 4.49 -18.11 -3.83
C ARG A 369 5.05 -19.45 -3.36
N ALA A 370 4.58 -20.55 -3.91
CA ALA A 370 5.01 -21.89 -3.54
C ALA A 370 4.96 -22.87 -4.72
N TYR A 371 5.72 -23.94 -4.60
CA TYR A 371 5.72 -25.07 -5.53
C TYR A 371 5.89 -26.37 -4.76
N LYS A 372 5.72 -27.50 -5.46
CA LYS A 372 6.07 -28.81 -4.93
C LYS A 372 6.97 -29.61 -5.86
N THR A 373 7.73 -30.54 -5.31
CA THR A 373 8.62 -31.46 -6.02
C THR A 373 8.06 -32.88 -6.03
N ASP A 374 8.63 -33.75 -6.86
CA ASP A 374 8.22 -35.16 -6.94
C ASP A 374 8.72 -36.00 -5.75
N LEU A 375 9.88 -35.61 -5.21
CA LEU A 375 10.56 -36.30 -4.14
C LEU A 375 10.51 -35.48 -2.86
N ASN A 376 10.39 -36.18 -1.73
CA ASN A 376 10.57 -35.56 -0.42
C ASN A 376 11.97 -34.98 -0.31
N GLY A 377 12.05 -33.71 0.09
CA GLY A 377 13.30 -33.12 0.53
C GLY A 377 13.81 -33.80 1.82
N ALA A 378 15.00 -33.39 2.28
CA ALA A 378 15.61 -33.94 3.50
C ALA A 378 14.73 -33.82 4.76
N GLY A 379 13.82 -32.84 4.79
CA GLY A 379 12.83 -32.66 5.86
C GLY A 379 11.56 -33.51 5.73
N GLY A 380 11.46 -34.40 4.74
CA GLY A 380 10.30 -35.27 4.52
C GLY A 380 9.10 -34.59 3.85
N MET A 381 9.27 -33.38 3.31
CA MET A 381 8.21 -32.60 2.66
C MET A 381 8.51 -32.41 1.16
N THR A 382 7.47 -32.39 0.33
CA THR A 382 7.55 -32.03 -1.10
C THR A 382 7.25 -30.55 -1.36
N TYR A 383 6.68 -29.84 -0.39
CA TYR A 383 6.31 -28.43 -0.52
C TYR A 383 7.50 -27.51 -0.25
N ALA A 384 7.60 -26.43 -1.04
CA ALA A 384 8.58 -25.37 -0.84
C ALA A 384 7.97 -24.00 -1.18
N ALA A 385 8.26 -23.00 -0.34
CA ALA A 385 7.95 -21.60 -0.64
C ALA A 385 9.06 -20.97 -1.51
N PHE A 386 8.65 -20.11 -2.44
CA PHE A 386 9.58 -19.17 -3.05
C PHE A 386 9.98 -18.10 -2.02
N GLY A 387 11.24 -17.66 -2.05
CA GLY A 387 11.71 -16.63 -1.10
C GLY A 387 12.01 -17.14 0.32
N PHE A 388 12.16 -18.46 0.49
CA PHE A 388 12.44 -19.15 1.76
C PHE A 388 11.31 -19.02 2.79
N ASN A 389 11.17 -17.87 3.46
CA ASN A 389 10.16 -17.62 4.49
C ASN A 389 9.36 -16.33 4.21
N ASP A 390 9.38 -15.83 2.97
CA ASP A 390 8.70 -14.60 2.60
C ASP A 390 7.25 -14.88 2.17
N ASP A 391 6.30 -14.69 3.08
CA ASP A 391 4.88 -14.97 2.84
C ASP A 391 4.23 -14.00 1.83
N ASN A 392 4.90 -12.90 1.51
CA ASN A 392 4.37 -11.80 0.69
C ASN A 392 5.07 -11.69 -0.68
N LEU A 393 5.81 -12.71 -1.08
CA LEU A 393 6.56 -12.70 -2.34
C LEU A 393 6.00 -13.71 -3.33
N TRP A 394 5.64 -13.21 -4.51
CA TRP A 394 5.33 -14.05 -5.66
C TRP A 394 6.44 -13.97 -6.69
N VAL A 395 6.78 -15.11 -7.27
CA VAL A 395 7.88 -15.25 -8.22
C VAL A 395 7.37 -15.81 -9.54
N ALA A 396 7.81 -15.22 -10.64
CA ALA A 396 7.62 -15.74 -11.99
C ALA A 396 8.98 -15.82 -12.70
N LEU A 397 9.19 -16.90 -13.44
CA LEU A 397 10.29 -17.03 -14.38
C LEU A 397 9.95 -16.30 -15.67
N THR A 398 10.99 -15.91 -16.41
CA THR A 398 10.83 -15.17 -17.66
C THR A 398 11.89 -15.57 -18.68
N SER A 399 11.54 -15.50 -19.96
CA SER A 399 12.47 -15.67 -21.07
C SER A 399 13.02 -14.33 -21.60
N GLN A 400 12.60 -13.20 -21.02
CA GLN A 400 12.97 -11.87 -21.48
C GLN A 400 14.49 -11.63 -21.33
N PRO A 401 15.22 -11.33 -22.42
CA PRO A 401 16.67 -11.14 -22.38
C PRO A 401 17.09 -9.86 -21.61
N ASP A 402 16.15 -8.92 -21.47
CA ASP A 402 16.36 -7.66 -20.75
C ASP A 402 16.30 -7.82 -19.23
N VAL A 403 15.90 -8.99 -18.71
CA VAL A 403 15.95 -9.35 -17.28
C VAL A 403 17.27 -10.07 -17.01
N ALA A 404 18.06 -9.63 -16.05
CA ALA A 404 19.38 -10.18 -15.77
C ALA A 404 19.33 -11.67 -15.37
N PRO A 405 20.22 -12.51 -15.91
CA PRO A 405 20.27 -13.92 -15.56
C PRO A 405 21.03 -14.14 -14.24
N PHE A 406 20.57 -15.12 -13.48
CA PHE A 406 21.32 -15.78 -12.43
C PHE A 406 21.96 -17.04 -13.01
N GLU A 407 23.28 -17.05 -13.05
CA GLU A 407 24.04 -18.23 -13.49
C GLU A 407 24.26 -19.17 -12.30
N THR A 408 23.90 -20.44 -12.48
CA THR A 408 24.24 -21.52 -11.56
C THR A 408 24.65 -22.75 -12.33
N ASP A 409 25.54 -23.56 -11.76
CA ASP A 409 25.84 -24.87 -12.31
C ASP A 409 24.84 -25.90 -11.78
N LYS A 410 24.13 -26.57 -12.68
CA LYS A 410 23.36 -27.78 -12.36
C LYS A 410 24.32 -28.95 -12.35
N CYS A 411 24.62 -29.48 -11.17
CA CYS A 411 25.54 -30.60 -11.00
C CYS A 411 24.81 -31.88 -10.60
N TRP A 412 25.10 -32.99 -11.27
CA TRP A 412 24.60 -34.32 -10.92
C TRP A 412 25.73 -35.34 -10.89
N GLN A 413 25.54 -36.39 -10.10
CA GLN A 413 26.50 -37.49 -10.05
C GLN A 413 26.26 -38.44 -11.23
N ILE A 414 27.34 -38.78 -11.92
CA ILE A 414 27.39 -39.78 -12.99
C ILE A 414 28.43 -40.84 -12.63
N ILE A 415 28.23 -42.07 -13.10
CA ILE A 415 29.32 -43.05 -13.16
C ILE A 415 30.11 -42.73 -14.43
N ASN A 416 31.40 -42.40 -14.29
CA ASN A 416 32.25 -42.19 -15.45
C ASN A 416 32.64 -43.52 -16.11
N ASP A 417 33.27 -43.45 -17.28
CA ASP A 417 33.71 -44.62 -18.07
C ASP A 417 34.68 -45.56 -17.33
N LYS A 418 35.18 -45.16 -16.14
CA LYS A 418 36.05 -45.95 -15.27
C LYS A 418 35.31 -46.52 -14.04
N GLY A 419 33.98 -46.46 -14.02
CA GLY A 419 33.18 -46.98 -12.92
C GLY A 419 33.24 -46.14 -11.64
N LYS A 420 33.75 -44.90 -11.69
CA LYS A 420 33.84 -44.01 -10.53
C LYS A 420 32.74 -42.96 -10.54
N LEU A 421 32.23 -42.65 -9.35
CA LEU A 421 31.36 -41.51 -9.14
C LEU A 421 32.10 -40.23 -9.55
N ALA A 422 31.53 -39.49 -10.49
CA ALA A 422 32.02 -38.21 -10.99
C ALA A 422 30.88 -37.21 -10.97
N THR A 423 31.19 -35.94 -10.74
CA THR A 423 30.20 -34.87 -10.82
C THR A 423 30.25 -34.25 -12.21
N ARG A 424 29.12 -34.27 -12.91
CA ARG A 424 28.95 -33.53 -14.15
C ARG A 424 28.11 -32.30 -13.87
N CYS A 425 28.61 -31.14 -14.26
CA CYS A 425 27.90 -29.88 -14.14
C CYS A 425 27.55 -29.34 -15.52
N SER A 426 26.36 -28.76 -15.67
CA SER A 426 25.99 -27.95 -16.82
C SER A 426 25.57 -26.56 -16.36
N PRO A 427 25.99 -25.49 -17.06
CA PRO A 427 25.49 -24.15 -16.79
C PRO A 427 23.97 -24.09 -16.90
N SER A 428 23.34 -23.34 -16.02
CA SER A 428 21.92 -23.02 -16.03
C SER A 428 21.77 -21.52 -15.80
N GLU A 429 21.01 -20.87 -16.67
CA GLU A 429 20.60 -19.48 -16.49
C GLU A 429 19.15 -19.44 -16.03
N LEU A 430 18.87 -18.58 -15.06
CA LEU A 430 17.54 -18.31 -14.54
C LEU A 430 17.26 -16.83 -14.59
N ARG A 431 16.10 -16.43 -15.13
CA ARG A 431 15.64 -15.04 -15.11
C ARG A 431 14.30 -15.00 -14.40
N VAL A 432 14.15 -14.06 -13.49
CA VAL A 432 13.00 -14.00 -12.59
C VAL A 432 12.49 -12.57 -12.46
N SER A 433 11.17 -12.44 -12.35
CA SER A 433 10.53 -11.25 -11.82
C SER A 433 9.78 -11.58 -10.54
N TYR A 434 9.61 -10.57 -9.71
CA TYR A 434 9.01 -10.66 -8.39
C TYR A 434 7.77 -9.78 -8.35
N ALA A 435 6.73 -10.16 -7.61
CA ALA A 435 5.55 -9.34 -7.44
C ALA A 435 5.05 -9.28 -6.00
N MET A 436 4.41 -8.16 -5.68
CA MET A 436 3.63 -7.96 -4.46
C MET A 436 2.29 -7.29 -4.80
N PRO A 437 1.17 -7.76 -4.24
CA PRO A 437 -0.13 -7.12 -4.41
C PRO A 437 -0.16 -5.74 -3.74
N LEU A 438 -0.88 -4.78 -4.33
CA LEU A 438 -1.06 -3.43 -3.79
C LEU A 438 -2.50 -3.15 -3.38
N GLU A 439 -3.44 -3.33 -4.30
CA GLU A 439 -4.85 -3.02 -4.08
C GLU A 439 -5.76 -3.80 -5.04
N ILE A 440 -6.99 -4.09 -4.59
CA ILE A 440 -8.08 -4.48 -5.49
C ILE A 440 -8.92 -3.25 -5.79
N VAL A 441 -9.14 -3.01 -7.08
CA VAL A 441 -9.94 -1.91 -7.60
C VAL A 441 -11.18 -2.48 -8.28
N TYR A 442 -12.37 -2.10 -7.81
CA TYR A 442 -13.62 -2.37 -8.51
C TYR A 442 -13.84 -1.30 -9.58
N LEU A 443 -13.74 -1.71 -10.84
CA LEU A 443 -14.19 -0.88 -11.95
C LEU A 443 -15.71 -0.87 -11.98
N THR A 444 -16.28 0.30 -12.26
CA THR A 444 -17.74 0.50 -12.25
C THR A 444 -18.24 1.01 -13.60
N PRO A 445 -19.55 0.91 -13.88
CA PRO A 445 -20.15 1.42 -15.12
C PRO A 445 -19.98 2.92 -15.35
N LEU A 446 -19.63 3.71 -14.31
CA LEU A 446 -19.50 5.16 -14.42
C LEU A 446 -18.46 5.59 -15.47
N ALA A 447 -17.44 4.78 -15.71
CA ALA A 447 -16.41 5.07 -16.70
C ALA A 447 -16.93 5.03 -18.15
N LYS A 448 -18.07 4.37 -18.42
CA LYS A 448 -18.72 4.34 -19.75
C LYS A 448 -20.09 5.03 -19.78
N TRP A 449 -20.64 5.40 -18.62
CA TRP A 449 -21.96 6.01 -18.56
C TRP A 449 -21.93 7.49 -18.93
N ASN A 450 -22.36 7.79 -20.16
CA ASN A 450 -22.41 9.13 -20.76
C ASN A 450 -23.86 9.53 -21.11
N PRO A 451 -24.71 9.84 -20.12
CA PRO A 451 -26.13 10.11 -20.34
C PRO A 451 -26.41 11.40 -21.12
N TYR A 452 -25.43 12.30 -21.19
CA TYR A 452 -25.53 13.58 -21.92
C TYR A 452 -24.90 13.54 -23.32
N ASN A 453 -24.42 12.36 -23.76
CA ASN A 453 -23.73 12.19 -25.04
C ASN A 453 -22.55 13.17 -25.25
N ILE A 454 -21.83 13.49 -24.18
CA ILE A 454 -20.67 14.39 -24.19
C ILE A 454 -19.62 13.86 -25.16
N THR A 455 -19.10 14.73 -26.02
CA THR A 455 -18.06 14.36 -27.00
C THR A 455 -16.74 14.07 -26.30
N PHE A 456 -16.14 12.92 -26.63
CA PHE A 456 -14.79 12.56 -26.19
C PHE A 456 -13.78 12.91 -27.28
N HIS A 457 -12.75 13.67 -26.92
CA HIS A 457 -11.66 14.09 -27.78
C HIS A 457 -10.42 13.23 -27.54
N ASN A 458 -9.80 12.77 -28.64
CA ASN A 458 -8.55 12.03 -28.55
C ASN A 458 -7.35 12.93 -28.25
N ASP A 459 -7.45 14.23 -28.57
CA ASP A 459 -6.43 15.22 -28.23
C ASP A 459 -6.72 15.85 -26.86
N LEU A 460 -5.66 16.14 -26.11
CA LEU A 460 -5.76 16.64 -24.72
C LEU A 460 -5.95 18.17 -24.63
N THR A 461 -6.18 18.84 -25.75
CA THR A 461 -6.19 20.32 -25.83
C THR A 461 -7.53 20.90 -26.22
N THR A 462 -8.36 20.13 -26.96
CA THR A 462 -9.64 20.60 -27.47
C THR A 462 -10.62 20.95 -26.37
N ALA A 463 -10.67 20.18 -25.28
CA ALA A 463 -11.59 20.43 -24.17
C ALA A 463 -11.35 21.79 -23.49
N VAL A 464 -10.09 22.23 -23.46
CA VAL A 464 -9.62 23.45 -22.77
C VAL A 464 -9.24 24.59 -23.73
N LYS A 465 -9.48 24.41 -25.03
CA LYS A 465 -9.16 25.42 -26.05
C LYS A 465 -9.87 26.75 -25.75
N ASP A 466 -9.28 27.84 -26.20
CA ASP A 466 -9.81 29.21 -26.04
C ASP A 466 -9.99 29.64 -24.56
N GLY A 467 -9.16 29.10 -23.66
CA GLY A 467 -9.15 29.45 -22.24
C GLY A 467 -10.23 28.77 -21.41
N ARG A 468 -10.93 27.76 -21.97
CA ARG A 468 -11.93 26.96 -21.26
C ARG A 468 -11.30 26.23 -20.09
N ASN A 469 -11.98 26.23 -18.96
CA ASN A 469 -11.49 25.64 -17.71
C ASN A 469 -12.58 24.92 -16.92
N GLY A 470 -13.76 24.69 -17.51
CA GLY A 470 -14.88 24.02 -16.86
C GLY A 470 -15.69 24.90 -15.90
N ASN A 471 -15.48 26.22 -15.90
CA ASN A 471 -16.38 27.15 -15.23
C ASN A 471 -17.66 27.38 -16.06
N LYS A 472 -18.68 28.01 -15.46
CA LYS A 472 -19.97 28.24 -16.13
C LYS A 472 -19.83 29.16 -17.35
N GLY A 473 -20.75 29.02 -18.31
CA GLY A 473 -20.85 29.92 -19.47
C GLY A 473 -19.82 29.59 -20.55
N SER A 474 -19.19 30.62 -21.13
CA SER A 474 -18.19 30.46 -22.20
C SER A 474 -16.93 29.70 -21.77
N LEU A 475 -16.70 29.55 -20.46
CA LEU A 475 -15.56 28.83 -19.89
C LEU A 475 -15.81 27.33 -19.69
N ALA A 476 -17.00 26.82 -20.03
CA ALA A 476 -17.31 25.39 -19.93
C ALA A 476 -16.36 24.58 -20.81
N LEU A 477 -16.05 23.34 -20.43
CA LEU A 477 -15.23 22.47 -21.27
C LEU A 477 -15.96 22.17 -22.57
N ASN A 478 -15.23 22.11 -23.68
CA ASN A 478 -15.78 21.69 -24.96
C ASN A 478 -15.62 20.17 -25.10
N GLY A 479 -16.62 19.40 -24.68
CA GLY A 479 -16.46 17.95 -24.52
C GLY A 479 -15.47 17.60 -23.41
N ILE A 480 -14.87 16.41 -23.51
CA ILE A 480 -13.91 15.84 -22.54
C ILE A 480 -12.74 15.18 -23.25
N ASP A 481 -11.72 14.80 -22.49
CA ASP A 481 -10.57 14.03 -22.95
C ASP A 481 -10.05 13.14 -21.80
N LYS A 482 -8.88 12.49 -22.01
CA LYS A 482 -8.28 11.55 -21.04
C LYS A 482 -7.87 12.17 -19.71
N ILE A 483 -7.66 13.48 -19.64
CA ILE A 483 -7.19 14.20 -18.43
C ILE A 483 -8.26 15.17 -17.86
N HIS A 484 -9.35 15.37 -18.60
CA HIS A 484 -10.56 16.11 -18.22
C HIS A 484 -11.81 15.22 -18.28
N PHE A 485 -11.78 14.10 -17.56
CA PHE A 485 -12.77 13.03 -17.63
C PHE A 485 -13.99 13.25 -16.71
N TYR A 486 -14.94 14.08 -17.19
CA TYR A 486 -16.14 14.49 -16.45
C TYR A 486 -17.43 14.18 -17.24
N MET A 487 -18.05 13.02 -16.99
CA MET A 487 -19.31 12.62 -17.66
C MET A 487 -20.48 12.42 -16.69
N THR A 488 -20.20 12.08 -15.45
CA THR A 488 -21.22 11.63 -14.49
C THR A 488 -22.09 12.82 -14.07
N PRO A 489 -23.43 12.77 -14.20
CA PRO A 489 -24.32 13.81 -13.71
C PRO A 489 -24.05 14.14 -12.25
N THR A 490 -23.98 15.43 -11.88
CA THR A 490 -23.82 15.77 -10.45
C THR A 490 -24.98 15.30 -9.60
N ASP A 491 -26.17 15.25 -10.19
CA ASP A 491 -27.40 14.86 -9.51
C ASP A 491 -27.42 13.37 -9.16
N PHE A 492 -26.44 12.58 -9.61
CA PHE A 492 -26.20 11.23 -9.10
C PHE A 492 -25.72 11.23 -7.64
N PHE A 493 -25.04 12.28 -7.20
CA PHE A 493 -24.47 12.43 -5.86
C PHE A 493 -25.29 13.39 -4.97
N LYS A 494 -25.16 13.22 -3.64
CA LYS A 494 -25.79 14.03 -2.59
C LYS A 494 -24.88 15.10 -1.98
N GLY A 495 -23.57 14.87 -2.00
CA GLY A 495 -22.58 15.68 -1.27
C GLY A 495 -21.63 16.45 -2.17
N ASN A 496 -20.54 16.97 -1.59
CA ASN A 496 -19.37 17.43 -2.33
C ASN A 496 -18.28 16.35 -2.36
N VAL A 497 -17.37 16.43 -3.32
CA VAL A 497 -16.12 15.64 -3.32
C VAL A 497 -15.28 15.98 -2.09
N ASP A 498 -14.70 14.96 -1.45
CA ASP A 498 -13.71 15.13 -0.38
C ASP A 498 -12.42 15.76 -0.96
N LYS A 499 -11.96 16.85 -0.35
CA LYS A 499 -10.75 17.60 -0.75
C LYS A 499 -9.74 17.72 0.39
N SER A 500 -9.80 16.79 1.35
CA SER A 500 -8.89 16.77 2.49
C SER A 500 -7.43 16.51 2.08
N ASP A 501 -7.21 15.78 1.00
CA ASP A 501 -5.88 15.53 0.43
C ASP A 501 -5.50 16.57 -0.62
N ARG A 502 -4.30 17.14 -0.48
CA ARG A 502 -3.77 18.15 -1.41
C ARG A 502 -3.27 17.56 -2.72
N ALA A 503 -3.04 16.24 -2.78
CA ALA A 503 -2.68 15.54 -4.00
C ALA A 503 -3.89 15.31 -4.92
N ASP A 504 -5.12 15.34 -4.37
CA ASP A 504 -6.34 15.17 -5.17
C ASP A 504 -6.50 16.33 -6.16
N THR A 505 -6.57 16.00 -7.45
CA THR A 505 -6.81 17.00 -8.52
C THR A 505 -8.29 17.18 -8.85
N VAL A 506 -9.15 16.40 -8.20
CA VAL A 506 -10.57 16.29 -8.53
C VAL A 506 -11.33 17.55 -8.08
N ARG A 507 -12.06 18.12 -9.03
CA ARG A 507 -13.03 19.19 -8.76
C ARG A 507 -14.38 18.59 -8.38
N ASN A 508 -15.13 19.30 -7.55
CA ASN A 508 -16.46 18.87 -7.13
C ASN A 508 -17.40 18.64 -8.33
N PHE A 509 -17.38 19.59 -9.26
CA PHE A 509 -18.00 19.48 -10.56
C PHE A 509 -17.34 20.48 -11.52
N VAL A 510 -17.60 20.30 -12.81
CA VAL A 510 -17.30 21.24 -13.89
C VAL A 510 -18.51 21.37 -14.80
N TYR A 511 -18.56 22.44 -15.59
CA TYR A 511 -19.49 22.59 -16.69
C TYR A 511 -18.87 22.05 -17.97
N VAL A 512 -19.58 21.17 -18.67
CA VAL A 512 -19.16 20.55 -19.93
C VAL A 512 -20.24 20.80 -20.99
N LEU A 513 -19.84 21.26 -22.17
CA LEU A 513 -20.75 21.42 -23.30
C LEU A 513 -21.10 20.04 -23.87
N ALA A 514 -22.39 19.73 -23.89
CA ALA A 514 -22.94 18.63 -24.66
C ALA A 514 -23.08 19.02 -26.15
N PRO A 515 -23.29 18.06 -27.07
CA PRO A 515 -23.40 18.34 -28.51
C PRO A 515 -24.54 19.29 -28.89
N ASP A 516 -25.57 19.40 -28.04
CA ASP A 516 -26.67 20.35 -28.17
C ASP A 516 -26.27 21.80 -27.83
N GLY A 517 -25.04 22.02 -27.37
CA GLY A 517 -24.52 23.32 -26.94
C GLY A 517 -24.88 23.69 -25.51
N GLU A 518 -25.64 22.85 -24.79
CA GLU A 518 -26.02 23.09 -23.41
C GLU A 518 -24.88 22.70 -22.45
N ALA A 519 -24.57 23.58 -21.50
CA ALA A 519 -23.57 23.31 -20.47
C ALA A 519 -24.16 22.43 -19.36
N LYS A 520 -23.76 21.15 -19.32
CA LYS A 520 -24.14 20.18 -18.29
C LYS A 520 -23.18 20.23 -17.11
N LYS A 521 -23.71 20.02 -15.92
CA LYS A 521 -22.93 19.98 -14.68
C LYS A 521 -22.51 18.54 -14.40
N CYS A 522 -21.21 18.27 -14.50
CA CYS A 522 -20.66 16.92 -14.43
C CYS A 522 -19.62 16.78 -13.31
N SER A 523 -19.65 15.63 -12.63
CA SER A 523 -18.61 15.17 -11.72
C SER A 523 -17.65 14.24 -12.45
N ALA A 524 -16.49 14.01 -11.84
CA ALA A 524 -15.43 13.16 -12.38
C ALA A 524 -15.88 11.69 -12.44
N SER A 525 -15.61 11.03 -13.57
CA SER A 525 -16.12 9.68 -13.89
C SER A 525 -15.09 8.57 -13.72
N GLY A 526 -13.83 8.92 -13.53
CA GLY A 526 -12.75 7.97 -13.28
C GLY A 526 -12.88 7.31 -11.90
N VAL A 527 -11.98 6.38 -11.62
CA VAL A 527 -12.02 5.60 -10.38
C VAL A 527 -11.70 6.50 -9.17
N LYS A 528 -12.54 6.39 -8.14
CA LYS A 528 -12.35 7.01 -6.82
C LYS A 528 -12.02 5.96 -5.78
N ILE A 529 -11.24 6.30 -4.75
CA ILE A 529 -11.01 5.41 -3.61
C ILE A 529 -12.32 5.10 -2.91
N ILE A 530 -13.04 6.17 -2.53
CA ILE A 530 -14.39 6.13 -1.98
C ILE A 530 -15.22 7.10 -2.81
N GLN A 531 -16.34 6.63 -3.33
CA GLN A 531 -17.28 7.47 -4.06
C GLN A 531 -17.75 8.63 -3.19
N GLN A 532 -17.95 9.76 -3.86
CA GLN A 532 -18.78 10.84 -3.32
C GLN A 532 -20.13 10.25 -2.91
N GLU A 533 -20.73 10.77 -1.84
CA GLU A 533 -21.96 10.21 -1.31
C GLU A 533 -23.05 10.15 -2.38
N ILE A 534 -23.55 8.95 -2.65
CA ILE A 534 -24.60 8.69 -3.63
C ILE A 534 -25.94 8.84 -2.89
N GLU A 535 -26.86 9.67 -3.41
CA GLU A 535 -28.17 9.85 -2.76
C GLU A 535 -28.90 8.51 -2.62
N GLY A 536 -29.47 8.25 -1.45
CA GLY A 536 -30.17 7.00 -1.15
C GLY A 536 -29.29 5.76 -0.95
N VAL A 537 -28.00 5.82 -1.28
CA VAL A 537 -27.06 4.68 -1.15
C VAL A 537 -25.97 4.95 -0.11
N GLY A 538 -25.48 6.19 -0.02
CA GLY A 538 -24.35 6.59 0.83
C GLY A 538 -22.99 6.47 0.12
N LYS A 539 -21.91 6.36 0.90
CA LYS A 539 -20.55 6.17 0.36
C LYS A 539 -20.30 4.71 -0.03
N VAL A 540 -19.60 4.51 -1.14
CA VAL A 540 -19.20 3.21 -1.69
C VAL A 540 -17.69 3.22 -1.92
N ARG A 541 -16.97 2.23 -1.41
CA ARG A 541 -15.52 2.08 -1.65
C ARG A 541 -15.30 1.30 -2.93
N ASN A 542 -14.37 1.75 -3.77
CA ASN A 542 -13.95 0.98 -4.95
C ASN A 542 -12.50 0.49 -4.85
N ARG A 543 -11.64 1.19 -4.08
CA ARG A 543 -10.23 0.81 -3.91
C ARG A 543 -9.99 0.25 -2.52
N TYR A 544 -9.55 -1.00 -2.49
CA TYR A 544 -9.25 -1.76 -1.29
C TYR A 544 -7.76 -2.05 -1.25
N VAL A 545 -7.04 -1.33 -0.41
CA VAL A 545 -5.60 -1.49 -0.25
C VAL A 545 -5.31 -2.78 0.49
N ILE A 546 -4.60 -3.69 -0.17
CA ILE A 546 -4.24 -5.01 0.37
C ILE A 546 -2.72 -5.22 0.48
N ALA A 547 -1.94 -4.20 0.13
CA ALA A 547 -0.49 -4.27 0.27
C ALA A 547 -0.10 -4.53 1.73
N THR A 548 0.92 -5.37 1.86
CA THR A 548 1.50 -5.72 3.15
C THR A 548 2.51 -4.67 3.59
N VAL A 549 2.68 -4.57 4.90
CA VAL A 549 3.75 -3.78 5.51
C VAL A 549 4.92 -4.72 5.73
N ALA A 550 6.13 -4.34 5.32
CA ALA A 550 7.30 -5.17 5.62
C ALA A 550 7.48 -5.26 7.14
N ASP A 551 7.81 -6.44 7.68
CA ASP A 551 7.83 -6.63 9.13
C ASP A 551 8.97 -5.86 9.80
N GLU A 552 10.20 -6.35 9.85
CA GLU A 552 11.20 -5.65 10.67
C GLU A 552 11.65 -4.31 10.07
N TYR A 553 12.00 -3.38 10.96
CA TYR A 553 12.33 -1.99 10.62
C TYR A 553 11.20 -1.20 9.95
N SER A 554 9.94 -1.55 10.20
CA SER A 554 8.79 -0.73 9.82
C SER A 554 8.14 -0.06 11.05
N SER A 555 6.85 0.23 10.97
CA SER A 555 6.11 1.05 11.93
C SER A 555 5.74 0.32 13.23
N GLN A 556 6.22 -0.90 13.50
CA GLN A 556 5.85 -1.63 14.74
C GLN A 556 6.22 -0.85 15.99
N TRP A 557 7.36 -0.16 16.00
CA TRP A 557 7.72 0.68 17.14
C TRP A 557 6.75 1.86 17.34
N LYS A 558 6.07 2.30 16.28
CA LYS A 558 4.97 3.27 16.36
C LYS A 558 3.72 2.63 16.94
N GLU A 559 3.36 1.42 16.49
CA GLU A 559 2.23 0.65 17.04
C GLU A 559 2.39 0.39 18.55
N ILE A 560 3.59 -0.01 18.99
CA ILE A 560 3.90 -0.27 20.41
C ILE A 560 3.79 1.01 21.25
N ASN A 561 4.31 2.14 20.76
CA ASN A 561 4.20 3.40 21.50
C ASN A 561 2.77 3.92 21.55
N ALA A 562 2.00 3.75 20.48
CA ALA A 562 0.57 4.07 20.48
C ALA A 562 -0.20 3.17 21.46
N LEU A 563 0.11 1.87 21.50
CA LEU A 563 -0.44 0.96 22.49
C LEU A 563 -0.08 1.39 23.91
N LYS A 564 1.19 1.76 24.16
CA LYS A 564 1.64 2.25 25.46
C LYS A 564 0.82 3.44 25.92
N ASP A 565 0.64 4.46 25.08
CA ASP A 565 -0.11 5.66 25.46
C ASP A 565 -1.60 5.37 25.65
N LYS A 566 -2.19 4.48 24.83
CA LYS A 566 -3.58 4.03 25.01
C LYS A 566 -3.77 3.24 26.30
N VAL A 567 -2.86 2.33 26.61
CA VAL A 567 -2.88 1.55 27.85
C VAL A 567 -2.62 2.46 29.04
N LEU A 568 -1.69 3.40 28.98
CA LEU A 568 -1.46 4.36 30.07
C LEU A 568 -2.70 5.22 30.35
N GLY A 569 -3.41 5.68 29.31
CA GLY A 569 -4.71 6.35 29.48
C GLY A 569 -5.81 5.43 30.03
N SER A 570 -5.69 4.11 29.87
CA SER A 570 -6.56 3.07 30.43
C SER A 570 -6.06 2.45 31.74
N ALA A 571 -4.87 2.83 32.21
CA ALA A 571 -4.18 2.21 33.35
C ALA A 571 -4.22 3.05 34.63
N ASP A 572 -4.83 4.23 34.59
CA ASP A 572 -5.46 4.73 35.80
C ASP A 572 -6.60 3.75 36.09
N GLY A 573 -6.46 2.91 37.11
CA GLY A 573 -7.54 2.02 37.54
C GLY A 573 -8.80 2.82 37.87
N PRO A 574 -9.96 2.15 38.05
CA PRO A 574 -11.16 2.84 38.54
C PRO A 574 -10.81 3.64 39.79
N PRO A 575 -11.31 4.89 39.92
CA PRO A 575 -10.99 5.72 41.06
C PRO A 575 -11.33 4.99 42.35
N THR A 576 -10.42 4.98 43.32
CA THR A 576 -10.66 4.30 44.62
C THR A 576 -11.83 4.92 45.38
N SER A 577 -12.15 6.18 45.11
CA SER A 577 -13.29 6.90 45.66
C SER A 577 -13.84 7.92 44.67
N ILE A 578 -15.16 8.06 44.60
CA ILE A 578 -15.89 9.05 43.82
C ILE A 578 -16.56 10.02 44.78
N THR A 579 -16.37 11.32 44.56
CA THR A 579 -16.89 12.39 45.40
C THR A 579 -18.11 13.04 44.78
N PHE A 580 -19.12 13.27 45.60
CA PHE A 580 -20.35 13.97 45.26
C PHE A 580 -20.55 15.16 46.19
N GLU A 581 -21.27 16.17 45.71
CA GLU A 581 -21.64 17.37 46.46
C GLU A 581 -23.15 17.62 46.35
N MET A 582 -23.80 17.92 47.47
CA MET A 582 -25.21 18.30 47.51
C MET A 582 -25.41 19.72 46.94
N SER A 583 -26.65 20.05 46.56
CA SER A 583 -27.00 21.42 46.18
C SER A 583 -26.80 22.38 47.35
N LEU A 584 -26.23 23.57 47.11
CA LEU A 584 -26.11 24.63 48.12
C LEU A 584 -27.49 25.03 48.68
N THR A 585 -27.62 25.12 50.00
CA THR A 585 -28.78 25.71 50.68
C THR A 585 -28.41 27.08 51.26
N THR A 586 -29.41 27.95 51.45
CA THR A 586 -29.29 29.24 52.16
C THR A 586 -30.35 29.37 53.27
N GLN A 587 -30.99 28.25 53.63
CA GLN A 587 -32.09 28.22 54.59
C GLN A 587 -31.57 28.36 56.03
N GLU A 588 -32.28 29.17 56.83
CA GLU A 588 -31.93 29.49 58.23
C GLU A 588 -32.89 28.82 59.23
N PRO A 589 -32.39 28.30 60.38
CA PRO A 589 -30.99 27.94 60.64
C PRO A 589 -30.59 26.73 59.78
N ILE A 590 -29.38 26.59 59.25
CA ILE A 590 -28.06 27.02 59.78
C ILE A 590 -27.37 28.09 58.89
N GLY A 591 -27.97 28.46 57.76
CA GLY A 591 -27.43 29.45 56.82
C GLY A 591 -26.80 28.80 55.59
N GLU A 592 -25.98 29.54 54.85
CA GLU A 592 -25.42 29.07 53.58
C GLU A 592 -24.41 27.92 53.75
N HIS A 593 -24.73 26.71 53.26
CA HIS A 593 -23.83 25.55 53.30
C HIS A 593 -24.17 24.45 52.26
N THR A 594 -23.26 23.49 52.12
CA THR A 594 -23.41 22.25 51.34
C THR A 594 -22.64 21.11 52.00
N HIS A 595 -22.97 19.87 51.64
CA HIS A 595 -22.27 18.68 52.11
C HIS A 595 -21.71 17.86 50.95
N ARG A 596 -20.64 17.13 51.25
CA ARG A 596 -20.04 16.16 50.33
C ARG A 596 -20.15 14.76 50.87
N PHE A 597 -20.13 13.77 50.00
CA PHE A 597 -19.96 12.37 50.40
C PHE A 597 -19.10 11.64 49.39
N ARG A 598 -18.51 10.53 49.82
CA ARG A 598 -17.67 9.69 48.98
C ARG A 598 -18.18 8.27 48.97
N ILE A 599 -18.20 7.67 47.79
CA ILE A 599 -18.51 6.25 47.61
C ILE A 599 -17.35 5.58 46.88
N ASN A 600 -17.22 4.27 47.02
CA ASN A 600 -16.26 3.52 46.21
C ASN A 600 -16.81 3.28 44.78
N TYR A 601 -15.94 2.81 43.88
CA TYR A 601 -16.34 2.60 42.48
C TYR A 601 -17.41 1.51 42.30
N GLU A 602 -17.43 0.48 43.13
CA GLU A 602 -18.45 -0.58 43.08
C GLU A 602 -19.84 -0.01 43.41
N GLN A 603 -19.94 0.82 44.45
CA GLN A 603 -21.16 1.54 44.83
C GLN A 603 -21.60 2.51 43.73
N PHE A 604 -20.66 3.17 43.04
CA PHE A 604 -20.99 4.01 41.89
C PHE A 604 -21.59 3.20 40.74
N VAL A 605 -21.04 2.02 40.44
CA VAL A 605 -21.58 1.12 39.41
C VAL A 605 -22.97 0.63 39.79
N MET A 606 -23.22 0.28 41.05
CA MET A 606 -24.56 -0.07 41.55
C MET A 606 -25.54 1.09 41.33
N LEU A 607 -25.13 2.31 41.70
CA LEU A 607 -25.93 3.51 41.58
C LEU A 607 -26.34 3.82 40.12
N VAL A 608 -25.39 3.82 39.18
CA VAL A 608 -25.69 4.05 37.75
C VAL A 608 -26.37 2.86 37.06
N SER A 609 -26.45 1.71 37.74
CA SER A 609 -27.22 0.55 37.27
C SER A 609 -28.68 0.59 37.74
N GLY A 610 -29.08 1.64 38.48
CA GLY A 610 -30.45 1.86 38.94
C GLY A 610 -30.71 1.40 40.38
N GLU A 611 -29.68 0.98 41.12
CA GLU A 611 -29.82 0.69 42.55
C GLU A 611 -29.74 1.96 43.39
N GLU A 612 -30.43 1.97 44.54
CA GLU A 612 -30.30 3.04 45.52
C GLU A 612 -29.24 2.68 46.57
N ILE A 613 -28.43 3.65 46.95
CA ILE A 613 -27.39 3.47 47.97
C ILE A 613 -27.61 4.41 49.15
N ARG A 614 -27.34 3.91 50.36
CA ARG A 614 -27.32 4.73 51.57
C ARG A 614 -25.93 5.29 51.80
N VAL A 615 -25.83 6.60 51.98
CA VAL A 615 -24.56 7.30 52.25
C VAL A 615 -24.71 8.22 53.44
N PHE A 616 -23.58 8.54 54.08
CA PHE A 616 -23.49 9.59 55.07
C PHE A 616 -22.65 10.71 54.50
N THR A 617 -23.10 11.94 54.67
CA THR A 617 -22.31 13.09 54.26
C THR A 617 -21.20 13.39 55.25
N GLU A 618 -20.17 14.06 54.76
CA GLU A 618 -19.12 14.66 55.59
C GLU A 618 -19.74 15.77 56.45
N GLU A 619 -19.22 15.91 57.67
CA GLU A 619 -19.67 16.95 58.60
C GLU A 619 -19.34 18.34 58.04
N ALA A 620 -20.36 19.19 57.91
CA ALA A 620 -20.23 20.59 57.52
C ALA A 620 -21.11 21.42 58.46
N GLN A 621 -20.56 22.55 58.97
CA GLN A 621 -21.24 23.37 59.97
C GLN A 621 -21.82 22.55 61.14
N GLU A 622 -20.99 21.67 61.72
CA GLU A 622 -21.29 20.86 62.92
C GLU A 622 -22.46 19.86 62.79
N HIS A 623 -22.87 19.52 61.57
CA HIS A 623 -23.86 18.46 61.32
C HIS A 623 -23.58 17.69 60.02
N ALA A 624 -24.27 16.57 59.82
CA ALA A 624 -24.19 15.71 58.64
C ALA A 624 -25.55 15.05 58.38
N HIS A 625 -25.74 14.56 57.17
CA HIS A 625 -26.97 13.92 56.73
C HIS A 625 -26.74 12.45 56.38
N GLN A 626 -27.78 11.64 56.56
CA GLN A 626 -27.89 10.34 55.96
C GLN A 626 -28.82 10.41 54.74
N LEU A 627 -28.31 10.04 53.56
CA LEU A 627 -29.05 10.12 52.30
C LEU A 627 -29.31 8.73 51.71
N MET A 628 -30.46 8.57 51.04
CA MET A 628 -30.65 7.55 50.00
C MET A 628 -30.46 8.20 48.64
N VAL A 629 -29.50 7.72 47.85
CA VAL A 629 -29.10 8.32 46.58
C VAL A 629 -29.46 7.39 45.42
N SER A 630 -30.00 7.96 44.34
CA SER A 630 -30.40 7.26 43.12
C SER A 630 -29.94 8.01 41.86
N TYR A 631 -29.83 7.28 40.75
CA TYR A 631 -29.53 7.85 39.42
C TYR A 631 -30.79 7.86 38.55
N VAL A 632 -31.13 9.02 38.00
CA VAL A 632 -32.30 9.20 37.12
C VAL A 632 -31.85 9.14 35.67
N PHE A 633 -32.21 8.09 34.96
CA PHE A 633 -31.74 7.81 33.59
C PHE A 633 -32.25 8.82 32.56
N GLU A 634 -33.48 9.33 32.72
CA GLU A 634 -34.10 10.25 31.78
C GLU A 634 -33.38 11.60 31.74
N THR A 635 -32.96 12.09 32.90
CA THR A 635 -32.28 13.39 33.06
C THR A 635 -30.77 13.27 33.18
N LYS A 636 -30.25 12.05 33.37
CA LYS A 636 -28.83 11.76 33.62
C LYS A 636 -28.28 12.52 34.82
N THR A 637 -29.04 12.55 35.90
CA THR A 637 -28.71 13.30 37.11
C THR A 637 -28.76 12.40 38.34
N PHE A 638 -27.92 12.69 39.33
CA PHE A 638 -27.98 12.06 40.65
C PHE A 638 -28.90 12.86 41.56
N VAL A 639 -29.74 12.16 42.31
CA VAL A 639 -30.65 12.78 43.28
C VAL A 639 -30.65 12.01 44.59
N TYR A 640 -30.96 12.66 45.71
CA TYR A 640 -31.39 11.93 46.89
C TYR A 640 -32.92 11.74 46.89
N THR A 641 -33.38 10.59 47.36
CA THR A 641 -34.81 10.23 47.52
C THR A 641 -35.26 10.30 48.97
N ASP A 642 -34.32 10.25 49.91
CA ASP A 642 -34.53 10.39 51.36
C ASP A 642 -33.34 11.14 51.98
N CYS A 643 -33.61 12.04 52.92
CA CYS A 643 -32.63 12.75 53.72
C CYS A 643 -33.07 12.72 55.19
N ASP A 644 -32.30 12.05 56.04
CA ASP A 644 -32.59 11.82 57.46
C ASP A 644 -33.98 11.21 57.76
N GLY A 645 -34.45 10.33 56.87
CA GLY A 645 -35.74 9.66 56.98
C GLY A 645 -36.93 10.47 56.47
N GLU A 646 -36.66 11.59 55.77
CA GLU A 646 -37.67 12.48 55.20
C GLU A 646 -37.47 12.63 53.68
N LEU A 647 -38.57 12.80 52.94
CA LEU A 647 -38.53 12.99 51.47
C LEU A 647 -37.84 14.29 51.04
N PHE A 648 -37.80 15.29 51.91
CA PHE A 648 -37.15 16.57 51.68
C PHE A 648 -36.19 16.88 52.82
N CYS A 649 -35.01 17.38 52.49
CA CYS A 649 -34.01 17.76 53.48
C CYS A 649 -34.55 18.92 54.32
N LYS A 650 -34.51 18.77 55.66
CA LYS A 650 -34.96 19.80 56.60
C LYS A 650 -34.13 21.08 56.51
N ASP A 651 -32.89 20.96 56.08
CA ASP A 651 -31.93 22.05 55.95
C ASP A 651 -32.02 22.75 54.58
N GLY A 652 -32.98 22.34 53.74
CA GLY A 652 -33.35 23.05 52.52
C GLY A 652 -32.51 22.70 51.29
N HIS A 653 -31.66 21.68 51.36
CA HIS A 653 -30.97 21.17 50.18
C HIS A 653 -31.98 20.73 49.11
N ALA A 654 -31.73 21.11 47.86
CA ALA A 654 -32.50 20.58 46.74
C ALA A 654 -32.09 19.11 46.48
N PRO A 655 -32.99 18.24 45.97
CA PRO A 655 -32.71 16.83 45.70
C PRO A 655 -31.52 16.56 44.78
N LEU A 656 -31.09 17.54 43.97
CA LEU A 656 -30.02 17.37 42.99
C LEU A 656 -28.64 17.26 43.66
N ILE A 657 -27.85 16.29 43.20
CA ILE A 657 -26.48 16.03 43.64
C ILE A 657 -25.54 16.14 42.45
N SER A 658 -24.42 16.84 42.64
CA SER A 658 -23.38 17.03 41.63
C SER A 658 -22.27 16.00 41.81
N LEU A 659 -21.82 15.42 40.69
CA LEU A 659 -20.63 14.57 40.65
C LEU A 659 -19.39 15.45 40.49
N GLU A 660 -18.46 15.40 41.43
CA GLU A 660 -17.22 16.20 41.40
C GLU A 660 -16.04 15.46 40.74
N THR A 661 -16.06 14.12 40.75
CA THR A 661 -14.98 13.31 40.20
C THR A 661 -15.22 13.03 38.71
N HIS A 662 -14.51 13.74 37.84
CA HIS A 662 -14.57 13.58 36.38
C HIS A 662 -13.35 12.84 35.83
N ASN A 663 -13.56 11.63 35.31
CA ASN A 663 -12.56 10.86 34.59
C ASN A 663 -13.21 9.88 33.61
N SER A 664 -12.40 9.13 32.87
CA SER A 664 -12.88 8.17 31.85
C SER A 664 -13.85 7.10 32.39
N TYR A 665 -13.85 6.80 33.69
CA TYR A 665 -14.76 5.83 34.32
C TYR A 665 -16.10 6.42 34.75
N THR A 666 -16.16 7.73 35.01
CA THR A 666 -17.38 8.43 35.41
C THR A 666 -18.06 9.18 34.25
N GLU A 667 -17.34 9.45 33.16
CA GLU A 667 -17.87 10.13 31.97
C GLU A 667 -18.45 9.19 30.90
N THR A 668 -18.09 7.91 30.91
CA THR A 668 -18.49 6.94 29.86
C THR A 668 -19.78 6.15 30.18
N ARG A 669 -20.39 6.38 31.35
CA ARG A 669 -21.65 5.78 31.78
C ARG A 669 -22.64 6.88 32.15
#